data_AF-A0A8S4G201-F1
#
_entry.id   AF-A0A8S4G201-F1
#
_cell.length_a   1.000
_cell.length_b   1.000
_cell.length_c   1.000
_cell.angle_alpha   90.00
_cell.angle_beta   90.00
_cell.angle_gamma   90.00
#
_symmetry.space_group_name_H-M   'P 1'
#
loop_
_entity.id
_entity.type
_entity.pdbx_description
1 polymer ?
#
loop_
_entity_poly.entity_id
_entity_poly.type
_entity_poly.pdbx_seq_one_letter_code
_entity_poly.pdbx_strand_id
1 'polypeptide(L)'
;MTSIKVIQANIQHSYTGAAALRRKLEENPTTIALVTEPLLRRGKPLELHQGNTFYCNSFSTVDCSKIRSLILIPKCYTANKISNLCTPDLTVVGLTLDESHARRVLYIASAYLPGDGSMPPPELISLVTECKINNIPLIIGCDANAHSSLWGCRETNKRGRDLLEFLLSNNLSVLNRGSEPTFVTARAQTIPDVTITNSQARDMVVGWRVLPDVSCADHRWISFKLTSITPKPRQYRNPRKTNRVEFHDRLLKGLSDTQPYDNLNTYKLIDEAVDEFTNIIVKSYEESCPLVTVSASPRKWWCNSLEKMRTNVRKLFNRAKNTKKEEDWKAFQLARNKFKKETRAKTRESWRNFCGSIQSETKAARVKKCMSNDSQNQLDSLKKPDGTYTKNETERNSLLLLTHFPGCEMLAEESCHQEQLSPIINSSSYAESIAAAVINEEKVRWAITSFLPFKSPVADGIVPALLQWEVDIISLRLVGIFRACIALGYIPKGWREVKVVFLPKAGKDDYTSPKAYRPISLSSFLLKTLERLCDRYIRDGALSVKPVHPNQHAYQPAALEIILELPPLDIIIKQEAKAAAIRLSNMGLWSTNTTAQGHSRILDIAKLSAPGSTECSDTTIKTFIFNRSYTIQRDQCGTSDENNYDINIYIDGAKNKKGSGGGVFCPELNLQYSVSFGNKATVFQAEAASLLDGATQIKDTKNSNICFYTDSMAILGALGRTVEAYMQRLARAYPDKVTLVSGGISFEGRPINYLRISTTNFQDSSKPVVFMQSLLHCREWIGQAATLYALEKLLVDNTESDLINNIDWIIVPTANPDGYVHTHEANRYWRKNRKDGLFINDICMGVDLNRNYDIFWSTESSNSVCSDTFHGRAPFSEPETAVTKKILDEHKDRIELFLDIHSFGSYVLYGYGSGQLPSNGLALHLVGVLIGEAIDAVKLRTNPNYTVGNVALTLYPASGSSQDYAQSLGIPYSYTLELPAYRGSATLTGFLVDPEFVEQAGYETWEGIKAGARFALNSYRTRKGIH
;
A
#
# COMPACT_ATOMS: atom_id res chain seq x y z
N MET A 1 -20.14 -42.45 15.16
CA MET A 1 -19.20 -42.16 14.05
C MET A 1 -19.40 -40.73 13.56
N THR A 2 -18.45 -39.86 13.84
CA THR A 2 -18.41 -38.52 13.27
C THR A 2 -18.15 -38.61 11.76
N SER A 3 -18.83 -37.80 10.97
CA SER A 3 -18.74 -37.81 9.50
C SER A 3 -18.64 -36.37 8.99
N ILE A 4 -17.87 -36.15 7.93
CA ILE A 4 -17.79 -34.84 7.27
C ILE A 4 -18.99 -34.72 6.35
N LYS A 5 -19.73 -33.61 6.43
CA LYS A 5 -20.82 -33.34 5.51
C LYS A 5 -20.28 -32.62 4.27
N VAL A 6 -20.70 -33.05 3.09
CA VAL A 6 -20.40 -32.38 1.82
C VAL A 6 -21.71 -31.92 1.17
N ILE A 7 -21.69 -30.73 0.57
CA ILE A 7 -22.76 -30.17 -0.25
C ILE A 7 -22.21 -29.86 -1.64
N GLN A 8 -22.84 -30.37 -2.69
CA GLN A 8 -22.60 -29.96 -4.08
C GLN A 8 -23.71 -29.01 -4.52
N ALA A 9 -23.34 -27.83 -5.01
CA ALA A 9 -24.27 -26.75 -5.29
C ALA A 9 -23.85 -25.94 -6.53
N ASN A 10 -24.67 -25.99 -7.58
CA ASN A 10 -24.68 -24.93 -8.60
C ASN A 10 -25.46 -23.73 -8.04
N ILE A 11 -24.85 -22.54 -8.09
CA ILE A 11 -25.47 -21.30 -7.58
C ILE A 11 -25.79 -20.26 -8.66
N GLN A 12 -25.56 -20.57 -9.94
CA GLN A 12 -25.98 -19.77 -11.11
C GLN A 12 -25.58 -18.29 -11.04
N HIS A 13 -24.38 -17.98 -10.54
CA HIS A 13 -23.90 -16.63 -10.27
C HIS A 13 -24.92 -15.76 -9.47
N SER A 14 -25.76 -16.39 -8.66
CA SER A 14 -26.92 -15.77 -8.01
C SER A 14 -26.60 -15.35 -6.59
N TYR A 15 -26.75 -14.05 -6.30
CA TYR A 15 -26.54 -13.50 -4.94
C TYR A 15 -27.39 -14.22 -3.89
N THR A 16 -28.63 -14.53 -4.25
CA THR A 16 -29.54 -15.24 -3.35
C THR A 16 -29.20 -16.71 -3.19
N GLY A 17 -28.63 -17.34 -4.23
CA GLY A 17 -28.10 -18.71 -4.14
C GLY A 17 -26.91 -18.78 -3.18
N ALA A 18 -25.96 -17.86 -3.33
CA ALA A 18 -24.81 -17.73 -2.43
C ALA A 18 -25.24 -17.47 -0.96
N ALA A 19 -26.21 -16.56 -0.74
CA ALA A 19 -26.71 -16.25 0.60
C ALA A 19 -27.42 -17.45 1.25
N ALA A 20 -28.22 -18.20 0.48
CA ALA A 20 -28.91 -19.39 0.94
C ALA A 20 -27.92 -20.51 1.28
N LEU A 21 -26.93 -20.77 0.41
CA LEU A 21 -25.89 -21.77 0.64
C LEU A 21 -25.09 -21.45 1.89
N ARG A 22 -24.67 -20.20 2.08
CA ARG A 22 -23.94 -19.79 3.29
C ARG A 22 -24.69 -20.12 4.56
N ARG A 23 -25.98 -19.81 4.63
CA ARG A 23 -26.77 -20.11 5.82
C ARG A 23 -26.78 -21.61 6.11
N LYS A 24 -26.84 -22.44 5.07
CA LYS A 24 -26.74 -23.90 5.22
C LYS A 24 -25.40 -24.34 5.79
N LEU A 25 -24.32 -23.66 5.43
CA LEU A 25 -22.99 -23.87 6.01
C LEU A 25 -22.89 -23.34 7.44
N GLU A 26 -23.62 -22.29 7.82
CA GLU A 26 -23.69 -21.78 9.20
C GLU A 26 -24.45 -22.75 10.15
N GLU A 27 -25.45 -23.49 9.64
CA GLU A 27 -26.15 -24.55 10.41
C GLU A 27 -25.20 -25.70 10.82
N ASN A 28 -24.17 -25.96 10.01
CA ASN A 28 -23.18 -26.99 10.28
C ASN A 28 -21.79 -26.53 9.81
N PRO A 29 -21.00 -25.90 10.69
CA PRO A 29 -19.75 -25.21 10.33
C PRO A 29 -18.62 -26.15 9.89
N THR A 30 -18.82 -27.47 9.95
CA THR A 30 -17.86 -28.48 9.47
C THR A 30 -18.26 -29.02 8.08
N THR A 31 -19.14 -28.34 7.36
CA THR A 31 -19.58 -28.77 6.01
C THR A 31 -18.65 -28.27 4.91
N ILE A 32 -18.17 -29.18 4.05
CA ILE A 32 -17.46 -28.85 2.80
C ILE A 32 -18.48 -28.53 1.69
N ALA A 33 -18.21 -27.53 0.85
CA ALA A 33 -19.07 -27.17 -0.28
C ALA A 33 -18.31 -27.23 -1.62
N LEU A 34 -18.84 -27.99 -2.58
CA LEU A 34 -18.41 -28.03 -3.99
C LEU A 34 -19.34 -27.13 -4.78
N VAL A 35 -18.83 -26.04 -5.33
CA VAL A 35 -19.64 -24.97 -5.93
C VAL A 35 -19.33 -24.84 -7.41
N THR A 36 -20.37 -24.84 -8.23
CA THR A 36 -20.31 -24.49 -9.66
C THR A 36 -21.08 -23.19 -9.91
N GLU A 37 -20.67 -22.46 -10.95
CA GLU A 37 -21.14 -21.10 -11.28
C GLU A 37 -21.13 -20.14 -10.08
N PRO A 38 -19.98 -19.97 -9.39
CA PRO A 38 -19.92 -19.16 -8.18
C PRO A 38 -20.16 -17.67 -8.49
N LEU A 39 -20.87 -16.96 -7.60
CA LEU A 39 -20.93 -15.49 -7.68
C LEU A 39 -19.62 -14.90 -7.14
N LEU A 40 -18.76 -14.44 -8.03
CA LEU A 40 -17.49 -13.82 -7.68
C LEU A 40 -17.52 -12.30 -7.89
N ARG A 41 -16.79 -11.57 -7.04
CA ARG A 41 -16.46 -10.17 -7.26
C ARG A 41 -14.96 -9.99 -7.01
N ARG A 42 -14.21 -9.61 -8.04
CA ARG A 42 -12.74 -9.49 -7.98
C ARG A 42 -12.07 -10.78 -7.47
N GLY A 43 -12.46 -11.93 -8.03
CA GLY A 43 -11.92 -13.26 -7.69
C GLY A 43 -12.34 -13.83 -6.34
N LYS A 44 -13.12 -13.11 -5.52
CA LYS A 44 -13.59 -13.57 -4.20
C LYS A 44 -15.05 -14.00 -4.26
N PRO A 45 -15.44 -15.11 -3.61
CA PRO A 45 -16.83 -15.52 -3.53
C PRO A 45 -17.64 -14.55 -2.69
N LEU A 46 -18.62 -13.91 -3.31
CA LEU A 46 -19.51 -12.97 -2.65
C LEU A 46 -20.41 -13.74 -1.67
N GLU A 47 -20.64 -13.16 -0.50
CA GLU A 47 -21.40 -13.74 0.62
C GLU A 47 -20.79 -14.97 1.30
N LEU A 48 -19.94 -15.81 0.70
CA LEU A 48 -19.54 -17.14 1.25
C LEU A 48 -18.31 -17.14 2.21
N HIS A 49 -17.70 -15.99 2.49
CA HIS A 49 -16.33 -15.87 3.03
C HIS A 49 -16.15 -16.06 4.56
N GLN A 50 -17.22 -16.21 5.37
CA GLN A 50 -17.07 -16.23 6.84
C GLN A 50 -16.92 -17.66 7.41
N GLY A 51 -15.74 -17.97 7.93
CA GLY A 51 -15.45 -19.23 8.66
C GLY A 51 -14.82 -20.33 7.81
N ASN A 52 -14.97 -20.26 6.49
CA ASN A 52 -14.42 -21.23 5.54
C ASN A 52 -13.21 -20.65 4.78
N THR A 53 -12.34 -21.56 4.38
CA THR A 53 -11.29 -21.39 3.38
C THR A 53 -11.90 -21.69 2.01
N PHE A 54 -11.62 -20.88 0.99
CA PHE A 54 -12.10 -21.13 -0.38
C PHE A 54 -10.92 -21.36 -1.32
N TYR A 55 -11.14 -22.24 -2.30
CA TYR A 55 -10.18 -22.56 -3.35
C TYR A 55 -10.84 -22.35 -4.70
N CYS A 56 -10.14 -21.66 -5.61
CA CYS A 56 -10.51 -21.51 -7.02
C CYS A 56 -9.25 -21.18 -7.83
N ASN A 57 -9.31 -21.25 -9.16
CA ASN A 57 -8.21 -20.81 -10.00
C ASN A 57 -8.19 -19.27 -10.10
N SER A 58 -7.14 -18.62 -9.58
CA SER A 58 -6.99 -17.17 -9.60
C SER A 58 -6.14 -16.75 -10.80
N PHE A 59 -6.76 -16.17 -11.84
CA PHE A 59 -6.01 -15.45 -12.86
C PHE A 59 -5.64 -14.06 -12.33
N SER A 60 -4.39 -13.66 -12.56
CA SER A 60 -3.86 -12.33 -12.24
C SER A 60 -4.31 -11.23 -13.21
N THR A 61 -5.25 -11.49 -14.13
CA THR A 61 -5.67 -10.51 -15.15
C THR A 61 -7.18 -10.43 -15.33
N VAL A 62 -7.76 -9.31 -14.89
CA VAL A 62 -8.97 -8.57 -15.32
C VAL A 62 -10.32 -9.30 -15.50
N ASP A 63 -10.40 -10.61 -15.76
CA ASP A 63 -11.66 -11.26 -16.15
C ASP A 63 -12.15 -12.34 -15.19
N CYS A 64 -12.76 -11.91 -14.07
CA CYS A 64 -13.40 -12.79 -13.10
C CYS A 64 -14.63 -13.54 -13.64
N SER A 65 -15.11 -13.19 -14.84
CA SER A 65 -16.31 -13.82 -15.43
C SER A 65 -16.06 -15.26 -15.89
N LYS A 66 -14.79 -15.66 -16.03
CA LYS A 66 -14.40 -16.98 -16.54
C LYS A 66 -14.41 -18.10 -15.49
N ILE A 67 -14.37 -17.79 -14.19
CA ILE A 67 -14.29 -18.82 -13.14
C ILE A 67 -15.68 -19.41 -12.88
N ARG A 68 -15.83 -20.71 -13.16
CA ARG A 68 -17.08 -21.47 -13.05
C ARG A 68 -17.04 -22.59 -12.00
N SER A 69 -15.90 -22.81 -11.34
CA SER A 69 -15.75 -23.78 -10.24
C SER A 69 -15.05 -23.19 -9.01
N LEU A 70 -15.51 -23.61 -7.81
CA LEU A 70 -14.97 -23.22 -6.51
C LEU A 70 -15.23 -24.30 -5.45
N ILE A 71 -14.31 -24.45 -4.48
CA ILE A 71 -14.48 -25.34 -3.31
C ILE A 71 -14.38 -24.52 -2.01
N LEU A 72 -15.29 -24.76 -1.07
CA LEU A 72 -15.27 -24.22 0.30
C LEU A 72 -14.94 -25.33 1.30
N ILE A 73 -13.84 -25.15 2.05
CA ILE A 73 -13.43 -26.06 3.11
C ILE A 73 -13.41 -25.32 4.46
N PRO A 74 -14.09 -25.85 5.49
CA PRO A 74 -13.98 -25.31 6.85
C PRO A 74 -12.55 -25.25 7.37
N LYS A 75 -12.22 -24.19 8.13
CA LYS A 75 -10.89 -24.01 8.74
C LYS A 75 -10.49 -25.07 9.76
N CYS A 76 -11.41 -25.95 10.16
CA CYS A 76 -11.11 -27.10 11.00
C CYS A 76 -10.47 -28.26 10.24
N TYR A 77 -10.42 -28.21 8.90
CA TYR A 77 -9.77 -29.22 8.08
C TYR A 77 -8.46 -28.69 7.49
N THR A 78 -7.48 -29.58 7.37
CA THR A 78 -6.23 -29.32 6.67
C THR A 78 -6.39 -29.69 5.20
N ALA A 79 -6.22 -28.72 4.32
CA ALA A 79 -6.40 -28.93 2.88
C ALA A 79 -5.46 -28.03 2.07
N ASN A 80 -5.04 -28.52 0.90
CA ASN A 80 -4.14 -27.81 -0.02
C ASN A 80 -4.68 -27.85 -1.45
N LYS A 81 -4.62 -26.71 -2.14
CA LYS A 81 -4.98 -26.62 -3.56
C LYS A 81 -3.96 -27.36 -4.42
N ILE A 82 -4.43 -28.12 -5.41
CA ILE A 82 -3.57 -28.79 -6.38
C ILE A 82 -3.52 -27.93 -7.65
N SER A 83 -2.70 -26.88 -7.61
CA SER A 83 -2.75 -25.79 -8.59
C SER A 83 -2.51 -26.22 -10.04
N ASN A 84 -1.66 -27.23 -10.27
CA ASN A 84 -1.39 -27.78 -11.60
C ASN A 84 -2.59 -28.48 -12.26
N LEU A 85 -3.62 -28.83 -11.48
CA LEU A 85 -4.86 -29.46 -11.98
C LEU A 85 -6.06 -28.51 -11.93
N CYS A 86 -5.86 -27.25 -11.52
CA CYS A 86 -6.94 -26.27 -11.41
C CYS A 86 -7.06 -25.41 -12.68
N THR A 87 -8.28 -25.26 -13.20
CA THR A 87 -8.64 -24.38 -14.32
C THR A 87 -9.85 -23.51 -13.93
N PRO A 88 -10.33 -22.56 -14.76
CA PRO A 88 -11.56 -21.84 -14.45
C PRO A 88 -12.76 -22.77 -14.20
N ASP A 89 -12.75 -23.96 -14.80
CA ASP A 89 -13.84 -24.94 -14.79
C ASP A 89 -13.63 -26.10 -13.82
N LEU A 90 -12.40 -26.34 -13.38
CA LEU A 90 -12.04 -27.43 -12.48
C LEU A 90 -11.25 -26.89 -11.29
N THR A 91 -11.74 -27.12 -10.08
CA THR A 91 -11.00 -26.83 -8.85
C THR A 91 -10.73 -28.14 -8.12
N VAL A 92 -9.47 -28.39 -7.75
CA VAL A 92 -9.03 -29.61 -7.08
C VAL A 92 -8.31 -29.28 -5.78
N VAL A 93 -8.70 -29.96 -4.70
CA VAL A 93 -8.12 -29.76 -3.37
C VAL A 93 -7.79 -31.12 -2.75
N GLY A 94 -6.57 -31.26 -2.24
CA GLY A 94 -6.13 -32.39 -1.43
C GLY A 94 -6.48 -32.15 0.05
N LEU A 95 -7.38 -32.97 0.59
CA LEU A 95 -7.78 -32.99 1.99
C LEU A 95 -6.90 -33.98 2.75
N THR A 96 -6.20 -33.51 3.79
CA THR A 96 -5.40 -34.38 4.67
C THR A 96 -6.31 -35.03 5.70
N LEU A 97 -6.25 -36.36 5.77
CA LEU A 97 -7.00 -37.19 6.70
C LEU A 97 -6.05 -37.73 7.77
N ASP A 98 -6.32 -37.41 9.02
CA ASP A 98 -5.62 -38.00 10.16
C ASP A 98 -6.31 -39.32 10.53
N GLU A 99 -5.72 -40.45 10.11
CA GLU A 99 -6.06 -41.78 10.60
C GLU A 99 -5.10 -42.19 11.73
N SER A 100 -5.52 -43.11 12.59
CA SER A 100 -4.82 -43.50 13.83
C SER A 100 -3.33 -43.84 13.67
N HIS A 101 -2.89 -44.22 12.45
CA HIS A 101 -1.54 -44.69 12.17
C HIS A 101 -0.92 -44.18 10.85
N ALA A 102 -1.59 -43.31 10.08
CA ALA A 102 -1.04 -42.74 8.84
C ALA A 102 -1.78 -41.47 8.39
N ARG A 103 -1.05 -40.52 7.80
CA ARG A 103 -1.66 -39.38 7.07
C ARG A 103 -1.98 -39.79 5.65
N ARG A 104 -3.27 -39.83 5.29
CA ARG A 104 -3.73 -40.11 3.91
C ARG A 104 -4.29 -38.83 3.27
N VAL A 105 -4.10 -38.64 1.97
CA VAL A 105 -4.63 -37.49 1.22
C VAL A 105 -5.79 -37.95 0.34
N LEU A 106 -6.92 -37.26 0.41
CA LEU A 106 -8.10 -37.45 -0.45
C LEU A 106 -8.22 -36.25 -1.40
N TYR A 107 -8.31 -36.48 -2.71
CA TYR A 107 -8.59 -35.40 -3.65
C TYR A 107 -10.09 -35.19 -3.78
N ILE A 108 -10.53 -33.96 -3.56
CA ILE A 108 -11.91 -33.52 -3.78
C ILE A 108 -11.93 -32.43 -4.85
N ALA A 109 -12.78 -32.60 -5.85
CA ALA A 109 -12.87 -31.72 -7.00
C ALA A 109 -14.30 -31.19 -7.22
N SER A 110 -14.38 -29.93 -7.69
CA SER A 110 -15.59 -29.32 -8.20
C SER A 110 -15.37 -29.03 -9.69
N ALA A 111 -16.28 -29.47 -10.55
CA ALA A 111 -16.10 -29.36 -12.00
C ALA A 111 -17.36 -28.81 -12.70
N TYR A 112 -17.18 -27.83 -13.58
CA TYR A 112 -18.19 -27.36 -14.50
C TYR A 112 -17.84 -27.85 -15.91
N LEU A 113 -18.70 -28.64 -16.54
CA LEU A 113 -18.50 -29.15 -17.89
C LEU A 113 -19.34 -28.34 -18.88
N PRO A 114 -18.75 -27.39 -19.66
CA PRO A 114 -19.52 -26.52 -20.56
C PRO A 114 -20.29 -27.33 -21.60
N GLY A 115 -21.57 -27.00 -21.84
CA GLY A 115 -22.44 -27.75 -22.77
C GLY A 115 -21.95 -27.77 -24.23
N ASP A 116 -21.16 -26.77 -24.61
CA ASP A 116 -20.51 -26.57 -25.91
C ASP A 116 -19.05 -27.08 -25.98
N GLY A 117 -18.47 -27.50 -24.85
CA GLY A 117 -17.08 -27.97 -24.78
C GLY A 117 -16.87 -29.44 -25.16
N SER A 118 -15.62 -29.86 -25.30
CA SER A 118 -15.25 -31.27 -25.54
C SER A 118 -15.61 -32.18 -24.35
N MET A 119 -15.94 -33.44 -24.63
CA MET A 119 -16.26 -34.45 -23.61
C MET A 119 -15.39 -35.70 -23.79
N PRO A 120 -14.69 -36.18 -22.75
CA PRO A 120 -14.39 -35.51 -21.49
C PRO A 120 -13.43 -34.30 -21.70
N PRO A 121 -13.47 -33.25 -20.86
CA PRO A 121 -12.51 -32.15 -20.92
C PRO A 121 -11.08 -32.63 -20.64
N PRO A 122 -10.05 -32.07 -21.32
CA PRO A 122 -8.65 -32.41 -21.09
C PRO A 122 -8.23 -32.35 -19.62
N GLU A 123 -8.72 -31.36 -18.88
CA GLU A 123 -8.41 -31.12 -17.47
C GLU A 123 -8.91 -32.28 -16.59
N LEU A 124 -10.08 -32.83 -16.91
CA LEU A 124 -10.65 -33.98 -16.21
C LEU A 124 -9.82 -35.24 -16.48
N ILE A 125 -9.33 -35.42 -17.71
CA ILE A 125 -8.44 -36.53 -18.08
C ILE A 125 -7.14 -36.45 -17.27
N SER A 126 -6.52 -35.26 -17.19
CA SER A 126 -5.29 -35.04 -16.42
C SER A 126 -5.48 -35.37 -14.95
N LEU A 127 -6.57 -34.91 -14.32
CA LEU A 127 -6.89 -35.21 -12.92
C LEU A 127 -7.04 -36.72 -12.66
N VAL A 128 -7.81 -37.40 -13.50
CA VAL A 128 -8.06 -38.84 -13.33
C VAL A 128 -6.78 -39.65 -13.54
N THR A 129 -5.97 -39.27 -14.53
CA THR A 129 -4.68 -39.89 -14.80
C THR A 129 -3.72 -39.72 -13.63
N GLU A 130 -3.60 -38.51 -13.08
CA GLU A 130 -2.74 -38.23 -11.92
C GLU A 130 -3.14 -39.06 -10.69
N CYS A 131 -4.44 -39.13 -10.37
CA CYS A 131 -4.94 -39.94 -9.26
C CYS A 131 -4.73 -41.44 -9.48
N LYS A 132 -4.80 -41.91 -10.74
CA LYS A 132 -4.55 -43.31 -11.10
C LYS A 132 -3.07 -43.66 -10.94
N ILE A 133 -2.16 -42.80 -11.40
CA ILE A 133 -0.69 -43.00 -11.30
C ILE A 133 -0.24 -43.01 -9.83
N ASN A 134 -0.72 -42.05 -9.03
CA ASN A 134 -0.28 -41.90 -7.64
C ASN A 134 -1.15 -42.65 -6.63
N ASN A 135 -2.12 -43.44 -7.09
CA ASN A 135 -3.02 -44.24 -6.25
C ASN A 135 -3.77 -43.41 -5.19
N ILE A 136 -4.34 -42.26 -5.59
CA ILE A 136 -4.98 -41.28 -4.71
C ILE A 136 -6.52 -41.45 -4.74
N PRO A 137 -7.22 -41.52 -3.59
CA PRO A 137 -8.69 -41.47 -3.53
C PRO A 137 -9.24 -40.17 -4.13
N LEU A 138 -10.28 -40.28 -4.97
CA LEU A 138 -10.82 -39.13 -5.72
C LEU A 138 -12.35 -39.05 -5.64
N ILE A 139 -12.86 -37.85 -5.33
CA ILE A 139 -14.28 -37.49 -5.38
C ILE A 139 -14.46 -36.23 -6.22
N ILE A 140 -15.37 -36.26 -7.19
CA ILE A 140 -15.68 -35.15 -8.08
C ILE A 140 -17.17 -34.84 -7.98
N GLY A 141 -17.52 -33.62 -7.58
CA GLY A 141 -18.86 -33.07 -7.76
C GLY A 141 -18.88 -32.24 -9.03
N CYS A 142 -19.65 -32.63 -10.04
CA CYS A 142 -19.70 -31.93 -11.31
C CYS A 142 -21.10 -31.51 -11.76
N ASP A 143 -21.16 -30.37 -12.43
CA ASP A 143 -22.26 -30.02 -13.32
C ASP A 143 -21.88 -30.50 -14.73
N ALA A 144 -22.41 -31.66 -15.13
CA ALA A 144 -21.95 -32.39 -16.30
C ALA A 144 -22.51 -31.85 -17.62
N ASN A 145 -23.63 -31.11 -17.58
CA ASN A 145 -24.42 -30.77 -18.77
C ASN A 145 -24.60 -31.98 -19.72
N ALA A 146 -24.76 -33.17 -19.14
CA ALA A 146 -24.82 -34.46 -19.84
C ALA A 146 -25.96 -35.30 -19.25
N HIS A 147 -26.69 -35.99 -20.12
CA HIS A 147 -27.85 -36.80 -19.71
C HIS A 147 -27.54 -38.27 -19.94
N SER A 148 -27.74 -39.10 -18.92
CA SER A 148 -27.65 -40.56 -19.00
C SER A 148 -28.68 -41.22 -18.11
N SER A 149 -29.26 -42.31 -18.60
CA SER A 149 -30.12 -43.19 -17.80
C SER A 149 -29.42 -43.72 -16.55
N LEU A 150 -28.08 -43.86 -16.57
CA LEU A 150 -27.30 -44.38 -15.45
C LEU A 150 -27.44 -43.51 -14.18
N TRP A 151 -27.55 -42.19 -14.32
CA TRP A 151 -27.74 -41.27 -13.20
C TRP A 151 -29.15 -40.68 -13.12
N GLY A 152 -30.13 -41.38 -13.73
CA GLY A 152 -31.55 -41.11 -13.55
C GLY A 152 -32.20 -40.16 -14.56
N CYS A 153 -31.51 -39.80 -15.66
CA CYS A 153 -32.16 -39.08 -16.76
C CYS A 153 -33.07 -40.03 -17.57
N ARG A 154 -34.09 -39.47 -18.24
CA ARG A 154 -34.99 -40.27 -19.11
C ARG A 154 -34.31 -40.82 -20.35
N GLU A 155 -33.38 -40.04 -20.90
CA GLU A 155 -32.69 -40.34 -22.15
C GLU A 155 -31.19 -40.12 -21.97
N THR A 156 -30.40 -40.87 -22.72
CA THR A 156 -28.94 -40.69 -22.79
C THR A 156 -28.59 -39.90 -24.03
N ASN A 157 -28.07 -38.68 -23.86
CA ASN A 157 -27.62 -37.85 -24.99
C ASN A 157 -26.17 -38.19 -25.39
N LYS A 158 -25.69 -37.66 -26.52
CA LYS A 158 -24.33 -37.93 -27.02
C LYS A 158 -23.25 -37.66 -25.95
N ARG A 159 -23.30 -36.49 -25.31
CA ARG A 159 -22.38 -36.11 -24.22
C ARG A 159 -22.41 -37.10 -23.05
N GLY A 160 -23.60 -37.59 -22.70
CA GLY A 160 -23.77 -38.61 -21.66
C GLY A 160 -23.15 -39.95 -22.02
N ARG A 161 -23.20 -40.35 -23.31
CA ARG A 161 -22.49 -41.53 -23.80
C ARG A 161 -20.97 -41.35 -23.74
N ASP A 162 -20.47 -40.23 -24.27
CA ASP A 162 -19.03 -39.93 -24.32
C ASP A 162 -18.44 -39.85 -22.89
N LEU A 163 -19.15 -39.23 -21.95
CA LEU A 163 -18.74 -39.21 -20.54
C LEU A 163 -18.80 -40.60 -19.92
N LEU A 164 -19.85 -41.37 -20.19
CA LEU A 164 -19.99 -42.72 -19.65
C LEU A 164 -18.86 -43.65 -20.10
N GLU A 165 -18.49 -43.59 -21.38
CA GLU A 165 -17.37 -44.35 -21.94
C GLU A 165 -16.07 -44.03 -21.19
N PHE A 166 -15.76 -42.74 -21.01
CA PHE A 166 -14.60 -42.30 -20.24
C PHE A 166 -14.61 -42.81 -18.78
N LEU A 167 -15.77 -42.74 -18.10
CA LEU A 167 -15.90 -43.20 -16.72
C LEU A 167 -15.64 -44.71 -16.60
N LEU A 168 -16.18 -45.50 -17.53
CA LEU A 168 -15.99 -46.95 -17.57
C LEU A 168 -14.53 -47.32 -17.86
N SER A 169 -13.91 -46.71 -18.87
CA SER A 169 -12.50 -46.95 -19.24
C SER A 169 -11.51 -46.62 -18.11
N ASN A 170 -11.90 -45.77 -17.16
CA ASN A 170 -11.06 -45.35 -16.03
C ASN A 170 -11.50 -45.93 -14.67
N ASN A 171 -12.41 -46.91 -14.64
CA ASN A 171 -12.92 -47.53 -13.41
C ASN A 171 -13.50 -46.51 -12.40
N LEU A 172 -14.15 -45.47 -12.92
CA LEU A 172 -14.85 -44.46 -12.12
C LEU A 172 -16.31 -44.88 -11.90
N SER A 173 -16.90 -44.43 -10.80
CA SER A 173 -18.25 -44.79 -10.37
C SER A 173 -19.10 -43.55 -10.15
N VAL A 174 -20.34 -43.59 -10.63
CA VAL A 174 -21.33 -42.55 -10.40
C VAL A 174 -22.11 -42.88 -9.13
N LEU A 175 -22.21 -41.93 -8.21
CA LEU A 175 -22.84 -42.10 -6.90
C LEU A 175 -24.27 -41.56 -6.82
N ASN A 176 -24.79 -40.96 -7.90
CA ASN A 176 -26.16 -40.50 -7.97
C ASN A 176 -27.14 -41.65 -7.67
N ARG A 177 -28.11 -41.41 -6.79
CA ARG A 177 -29.13 -42.41 -6.41
C ARG A 177 -30.54 -41.86 -6.63
N GLY A 178 -31.40 -42.67 -7.22
CA GLY A 178 -32.79 -42.33 -7.50
C GLY A 178 -32.96 -41.41 -8.72
N SER A 179 -34.18 -40.89 -8.90
CA SER A 179 -34.60 -40.11 -10.07
C SER A 179 -35.04 -38.67 -9.71
N GLU A 180 -34.66 -38.20 -8.52
CA GLU A 180 -34.95 -36.82 -8.11
C GLU A 180 -34.17 -35.82 -8.99
N PRO A 181 -34.85 -34.88 -9.67
CA PRO A 181 -34.19 -33.93 -10.55
C PRO A 181 -33.33 -32.95 -9.75
N THR A 182 -32.12 -32.69 -10.24
CA THR A 182 -31.22 -31.66 -9.69
C THR A 182 -31.42 -30.32 -10.40
N PHE A 183 -31.91 -30.30 -11.65
CA PHE A 183 -32.31 -29.09 -12.36
C PHE A 183 -33.83 -29.06 -12.57
N VAL A 184 -34.50 -27.98 -12.16
CA VAL A 184 -35.97 -27.86 -12.21
C VAL A 184 -36.38 -26.47 -12.68
N THR A 185 -37.02 -26.42 -13.85
CA THR A 185 -37.66 -25.22 -14.40
C THR A 185 -39.12 -25.50 -14.74
N ALA A 186 -39.86 -24.48 -15.20
CA ALA A 186 -41.21 -24.66 -15.72
C ALA A 186 -41.27 -25.58 -16.95
N ARG A 187 -40.17 -25.69 -17.71
CA ARG A 187 -40.12 -26.40 -18.99
C ARG A 187 -39.38 -27.74 -18.92
N ALA A 188 -38.46 -27.92 -17.98
CA ALA A 188 -37.59 -29.09 -17.93
C ALA A 188 -37.27 -29.52 -16.49
N GLN A 189 -37.16 -30.83 -16.28
CA GLN A 189 -36.65 -31.45 -15.05
C GLN A 189 -35.61 -32.50 -15.42
N THR A 190 -34.34 -32.25 -15.11
CA THR A 190 -33.20 -33.10 -15.53
C THR A 190 -32.19 -33.29 -14.38
N ILE A 191 -31.20 -34.17 -14.57
CA ILE A 191 -30.15 -34.47 -13.59
C ILE A 191 -28.77 -34.21 -14.22
N PRO A 192 -28.39 -32.93 -14.44
CA PRO A 192 -27.06 -32.58 -14.95
C PRO A 192 -25.98 -32.67 -13.87
N ASP A 193 -26.33 -32.58 -12.58
CA ASP A 193 -25.36 -32.61 -11.48
C ASP A 193 -25.01 -34.05 -11.10
N VAL A 194 -23.76 -34.45 -11.32
CA VAL A 194 -23.26 -35.82 -11.10
C VAL A 194 -22.17 -35.82 -10.02
N THR A 195 -22.17 -36.84 -9.17
CA THR A 195 -21.09 -37.10 -8.20
C THR A 195 -20.34 -38.37 -8.63
N ILE A 196 -19.04 -38.24 -8.88
CA ILE A 196 -18.18 -39.29 -9.44
C ILE A 196 -17.07 -39.63 -8.44
N THR A 197 -16.70 -40.90 -8.29
CA THR A 197 -15.56 -41.34 -7.48
C THR A 197 -14.73 -42.40 -8.18
N ASN A 198 -13.47 -42.55 -7.78
CA ASN A 198 -12.73 -43.78 -8.09
C ASN A 198 -13.10 -44.92 -7.13
N SER A 199 -12.61 -46.13 -7.41
CA SER A 199 -12.86 -47.32 -6.59
C SER A 199 -12.46 -47.15 -5.12
N GLN A 200 -11.38 -46.40 -4.86
CA GLN A 200 -10.86 -46.19 -3.51
C GLN A 200 -11.72 -45.28 -2.63
N ALA A 201 -12.35 -44.27 -3.22
CA ALA A 201 -13.18 -43.31 -2.49
C ALA A 201 -14.66 -43.71 -2.43
N ARG A 202 -15.07 -44.76 -3.16
CA ARG A 202 -16.47 -45.20 -3.27
C ARG A 202 -17.10 -45.47 -1.89
N ASP A 203 -16.41 -46.22 -1.05
CA ASP A 203 -16.94 -46.65 0.26
C ASP A 203 -16.84 -45.55 1.33
N MET A 204 -16.12 -44.46 1.03
CA MET A 204 -16.05 -43.29 1.91
C MET A 204 -17.33 -42.45 1.85
N VAL A 205 -18.10 -42.53 0.76
CA VAL A 205 -19.27 -41.67 0.52
C VAL A 205 -20.55 -42.38 0.94
N VAL A 206 -21.24 -41.84 1.94
CA VAL A 206 -22.52 -42.37 2.43
C VAL A 206 -23.63 -41.32 2.45
N GLY A 207 -24.88 -41.78 2.36
CA GLY A 207 -26.05 -40.93 2.56
C GLY A 207 -26.27 -39.86 1.48
N TRP A 208 -25.85 -40.13 0.24
CA TRP A 208 -26.08 -39.27 -0.93
C TRP A 208 -27.58 -39.02 -1.15
N ARG A 209 -27.97 -37.75 -1.30
CA ARG A 209 -29.35 -37.33 -1.60
C ARG A 209 -29.44 -35.92 -2.16
N VAL A 210 -30.51 -35.63 -2.90
CA VAL A 210 -30.89 -34.26 -3.29
C VAL A 210 -31.62 -33.58 -2.13
N LEU A 211 -31.16 -32.40 -1.72
CA LEU A 211 -31.75 -31.64 -0.62
C LEU A 211 -33.11 -31.04 -1.01
N PRO A 212 -34.05 -30.94 -0.05
CA PRO A 212 -35.35 -30.28 -0.25
C PRO A 212 -35.31 -28.78 0.07
N ASP A 213 -34.12 -28.24 0.36
CA ASP A 213 -33.87 -26.82 0.64
C ASP A 213 -34.12 -25.97 -0.62
N VAL A 214 -34.54 -24.71 -0.42
CA VAL A 214 -34.69 -23.75 -1.53
C VAL A 214 -33.32 -23.16 -1.85
N SER A 215 -32.77 -23.56 -3.00
CA SER A 215 -31.51 -23.03 -3.51
C SER A 215 -31.61 -21.59 -3.99
N CYS A 216 -32.82 -21.10 -4.29
CA CYS A 216 -33.06 -19.82 -4.97
C CYS A 216 -32.43 -19.71 -6.39
N ALA A 217 -31.98 -20.84 -6.91
CA ALA A 217 -31.54 -21.12 -8.28
C ALA A 217 -32.49 -22.16 -8.91
N ASP A 218 -32.32 -22.45 -10.19
CA ASP A 218 -32.95 -23.56 -10.91
C ASP A 218 -32.33 -24.93 -10.61
N HIS A 219 -31.10 -24.96 -10.09
CA HIS A 219 -30.48 -26.17 -9.54
C HIS A 219 -30.83 -26.41 -8.07
N ARG A 220 -30.90 -27.68 -7.66
CA ARG A 220 -31.07 -28.17 -6.28
C ARG A 220 -29.75 -28.73 -5.79
N TRP A 221 -29.50 -28.59 -4.49
CA TRP A 221 -28.23 -29.03 -3.91
C TRP A 221 -28.22 -30.54 -3.62
N ILE A 222 -27.07 -31.15 -3.79
CA ILE A 222 -26.80 -32.55 -3.40
C ILE A 222 -26.07 -32.54 -2.06
N SER A 223 -26.32 -33.52 -1.20
CA SER A 223 -25.56 -33.71 0.05
C SER A 223 -25.23 -35.17 0.29
N PHE A 224 -24.01 -35.40 0.75
CA PHE A 224 -23.50 -36.70 1.20
C PHE A 224 -22.57 -36.52 2.39
N LYS A 225 -22.13 -37.63 2.98
CA LYS A 225 -21.23 -37.67 4.13
C LYS A 225 -19.98 -38.48 3.79
N LEU A 226 -18.83 -38.07 4.32
CA LEU A 226 -17.59 -38.83 4.30
C LEU A 226 -17.41 -39.55 5.63
N THR A 227 -17.30 -40.88 5.60
CA THR A 227 -17.01 -41.74 6.76
C THR A 227 -15.49 -41.88 6.99
N SER A 228 -15.10 -42.34 8.18
CA SER A 228 -13.69 -42.52 8.63
C SER A 228 -12.91 -41.28 9.08
N ILE A 229 -13.56 -40.14 9.32
CA ILE A 229 -12.86 -38.90 9.72
C ILE A 229 -13.50 -38.27 10.96
N THR A 230 -12.69 -38.02 11.99
CA THR A 230 -13.13 -37.39 13.24
C THR A 230 -12.76 -35.90 13.23
N PRO A 231 -13.71 -34.97 13.00
CA PRO A 231 -13.42 -33.56 13.17
C PRO A 231 -13.25 -33.29 14.67
N LYS A 232 -12.01 -33.03 15.12
CA LYS A 232 -11.80 -32.42 16.43
C LYS A 232 -12.06 -30.92 16.28
N PRO A 233 -13.14 -30.36 16.86
CA PRO A 233 -13.33 -28.92 16.83
C PRO A 233 -12.16 -28.27 17.56
N ARG A 234 -11.53 -27.28 16.92
CA ARG A 234 -10.42 -26.55 17.52
C ARG A 234 -10.94 -25.79 18.75
N GLN A 235 -10.62 -26.30 19.93
CA GLN A 235 -10.86 -25.61 21.20
C GLN A 235 -9.69 -24.68 21.49
N TYR A 236 -9.97 -23.53 22.10
CA TYR A 236 -8.94 -22.60 22.53
C TYR A 236 -9.36 -21.90 23.80
N ARG A 237 -8.39 -21.49 24.63
CA ARG A 237 -8.64 -20.60 25.77
C ARG A 237 -8.58 -19.16 25.28
N ASN A 238 -9.57 -18.36 25.65
CA ASN A 238 -9.60 -16.93 25.29
C ASN A 238 -9.08 -16.13 26.49
N PRO A 239 -7.88 -15.52 26.43
CA PRO A 239 -7.31 -14.79 27.58
C PRO A 239 -8.20 -13.65 28.09
N ARG A 240 -9.13 -13.14 27.27
CA ARG A 240 -10.08 -12.10 27.70
C ARG A 240 -11.18 -12.60 28.64
N LYS A 241 -11.34 -13.92 28.75
CA LYS A 241 -12.33 -14.58 29.61
C LYS A 241 -11.70 -15.20 30.87
N THR A 242 -10.41 -14.98 31.10
CA THR A 242 -9.73 -15.45 32.32
C THR A 242 -10.31 -14.77 33.56
N ASN A 243 -10.58 -15.56 34.60
CA ASN A 243 -10.89 -15.02 35.91
C ASN A 243 -9.61 -14.50 36.56
N ARG A 244 -9.50 -13.17 36.70
CA ARG A 244 -8.25 -12.53 37.16
C ARG A 244 -7.97 -12.74 38.64
N VAL A 245 -9.01 -12.76 39.47
CA VAL A 245 -8.86 -12.97 40.93
C VAL A 245 -8.34 -14.38 41.17
N GLU A 246 -8.95 -15.36 40.52
CA GLU A 246 -8.54 -16.77 40.61
C GLU A 246 -7.15 -17.01 40.04
N PHE A 247 -6.78 -16.29 38.97
CA PHE A 247 -5.43 -16.31 38.42
C PHE A 247 -4.40 -15.73 39.40
N HIS A 248 -4.71 -14.58 40.02
CA HIS A 248 -3.87 -13.94 41.03
C HIS A 248 -3.60 -14.89 42.22
N ASP A 249 -4.65 -15.44 42.81
CA ASP A 249 -4.54 -16.32 43.99
C ASP A 249 -3.70 -17.57 43.70
N ARG A 250 -3.91 -18.19 42.54
CA ARG A 250 -3.15 -19.38 42.11
C ARG A 250 -1.70 -19.06 41.80
N LEU A 251 -1.45 -17.94 41.12
CA LEU A 251 -0.10 -17.51 40.79
C LEU A 251 0.69 -17.19 42.06
N LEU A 252 0.10 -16.43 42.99
CA LEU A 252 0.71 -16.12 44.28
C LEU A 252 1.05 -17.38 45.06
N LYS A 253 0.12 -18.35 45.12
CA LYS A 253 0.37 -19.63 45.77
C LYS A 253 1.57 -20.35 45.14
N GLY A 254 1.57 -20.53 43.83
CA GLY A 254 2.66 -21.20 43.11
C GLY A 254 4.02 -20.50 43.25
N LEU A 255 4.05 -19.17 43.29
CA LEU A 255 5.27 -18.38 43.46
C LEU A 255 5.73 -18.22 44.93
N SER A 256 4.87 -18.53 45.90
CA SER A 256 5.21 -18.55 47.32
C SER A 256 5.82 -19.90 47.73
N ASP A 257 5.43 -20.97 47.03
CA ASP A 257 5.97 -22.32 47.23
C ASP A 257 7.40 -22.48 46.63
N THR A 258 7.91 -21.45 45.92
CA THR A 258 9.21 -21.44 45.25
C THR A 258 10.18 -20.45 45.88
N GLN A 259 11.46 -20.83 45.94
CA GLN A 259 12.52 -19.94 46.43
C GLN A 259 12.81 -18.83 45.42
N PRO A 260 13.22 -17.62 45.88
CA PRO A 260 13.72 -16.58 44.98
C PRO A 260 14.89 -17.05 44.10
N TYR A 261 14.91 -16.62 42.84
CA TYR A 261 15.88 -17.04 41.82
C TYR A 261 17.22 -16.29 41.90
N ASP A 262 17.78 -16.11 43.11
CA ASP A 262 18.88 -15.17 43.35
C ASP A 262 20.29 -15.78 43.11
N ASN A 263 20.42 -17.12 43.05
CA ASN A 263 21.70 -17.83 42.98
C ASN A 263 21.80 -18.83 41.80
N LEU A 264 21.46 -18.39 40.59
CA LEU A 264 21.52 -19.23 39.38
C LEU A 264 22.90 -19.14 38.70
N ASN A 265 23.80 -20.06 39.03
CA ASN A 265 25.21 -20.03 38.59
C ASN A 265 25.57 -21.08 37.52
N THR A 266 24.62 -21.91 37.07
CA THR A 266 24.82 -22.88 35.98
C THR A 266 23.70 -22.80 34.97
N TYR A 267 24.00 -23.18 33.71
CA TYR A 267 23.01 -23.23 32.63
C TYR A 267 21.82 -24.14 32.97
N LYS A 268 22.07 -25.26 33.63
CA LYS A 268 21.04 -26.21 34.06
C LYS A 268 20.08 -25.57 35.06
N LEU A 269 20.59 -24.87 36.07
CA LEU A 269 19.75 -24.18 37.07
C LEU A 269 18.91 -23.06 36.43
N ILE A 270 19.46 -22.35 35.43
CA ILE A 270 18.69 -21.34 34.67
C ILE A 270 17.54 -22.00 33.90
N ASP A 271 17.81 -23.09 33.17
CA ASP A 271 16.77 -23.81 32.42
C ASP A 271 15.67 -24.34 33.37
N GLU A 272 16.04 -24.96 34.49
CA GLU A 272 15.10 -25.47 35.50
C GLU A 272 14.24 -24.35 36.11
N ALA A 273 14.84 -23.19 36.43
CA ALA A 273 14.10 -22.04 36.95
C ALA A 273 13.12 -21.46 35.93
N VAL A 274 13.50 -21.41 34.66
CA VAL A 274 12.63 -20.92 33.57
C VAL A 274 11.48 -21.87 33.30
N ASP A 275 11.73 -23.17 33.30
CA ASP A 275 10.70 -24.19 33.12
C ASP A 275 9.71 -24.18 34.29
N GLU A 276 10.19 -24.12 35.53
CA GLU A 276 9.36 -23.99 36.73
C GLU A 276 8.47 -22.73 36.67
N PHE A 277 9.09 -21.57 36.42
CA PHE A 277 8.39 -20.29 36.34
C PHE A 277 7.32 -20.28 35.24
N THR A 278 7.66 -20.81 34.05
CA THR A 278 6.74 -20.91 32.91
C THR A 278 5.55 -21.83 33.24
N ASN A 279 5.82 -22.98 33.84
CA ASN A 279 4.80 -23.95 34.23
C ASN A 279 3.82 -23.37 35.26
N ILE A 280 4.31 -22.61 36.25
CA ILE A 280 3.46 -21.97 37.26
C ILE A 280 2.48 -20.97 36.60
N ILE A 281 2.96 -20.12 35.68
CA ILE A 281 2.12 -19.14 34.97
C ILE A 281 1.10 -19.84 34.09
N VAL A 282 1.53 -20.81 33.28
CA VAL A 282 0.65 -21.51 32.33
C VAL A 282 -0.41 -22.31 33.07
N LYS A 283 -0.03 -23.07 34.10
CA LYS A 283 -0.98 -23.84 34.92
C LYS A 283 -2.02 -22.93 35.57
N SER A 284 -1.57 -21.83 36.18
CA SER A 284 -2.48 -20.83 36.79
C SER A 284 -3.46 -20.25 35.77
N TYR A 285 -2.99 -20.00 34.54
CA TYR A 285 -3.84 -19.52 33.44
C TYR A 285 -4.84 -20.58 32.96
N GLU A 286 -4.40 -21.83 32.78
CA GLU A 286 -5.25 -22.90 32.28
C GLU A 286 -6.37 -23.27 33.25
N GLU A 287 -6.10 -23.26 34.55
CA GLU A 287 -7.10 -23.49 35.60
C GLU A 287 -8.08 -22.32 35.71
N SER A 288 -7.64 -21.09 35.43
CA SER A 288 -8.45 -19.87 35.62
C SER A 288 -9.17 -19.38 34.35
N CYS A 289 -8.98 -20.03 33.19
CA CYS A 289 -9.58 -19.61 31.92
C CYS A 289 -10.27 -20.78 31.20
N PRO A 290 -11.61 -20.84 31.08
CA PRO A 290 -12.30 -21.99 30.46
C PRO A 290 -12.01 -22.17 28.95
N LEU A 291 -12.11 -23.41 28.47
CA LEU A 291 -12.03 -23.75 27.04
C LEU A 291 -13.27 -23.25 26.29
N VAL A 292 -13.06 -22.66 25.10
CA VAL A 292 -14.12 -22.18 24.22
C VAL A 292 -14.04 -22.89 22.87
N THR A 293 -15.19 -23.32 22.35
CA THR A 293 -15.34 -23.90 21.01
C THR A 293 -15.60 -22.79 19.99
N VAL A 294 -14.93 -22.82 18.84
CA VAL A 294 -15.17 -21.88 17.73
C VAL A 294 -16.59 -22.11 17.17
N SER A 295 -17.50 -21.16 17.37
CA SER A 295 -18.84 -21.17 16.76
C SER A 295 -18.98 -20.11 15.67
N ALA A 296 -19.79 -20.40 14.64
CA ALA A 296 -20.15 -19.41 13.63
C ALA A 296 -20.99 -18.29 14.28
N SER A 297 -20.61 -17.03 14.08
CA SER A 297 -21.42 -15.91 14.57
C SER A 297 -22.69 -15.77 13.72
N PRO A 298 -23.89 -15.73 14.34
CA PRO A 298 -25.14 -15.53 13.59
C PRO A 298 -25.17 -14.14 12.93
N ARG A 299 -25.77 -14.05 11.72
CA ARG A 299 -25.91 -12.77 11.02
C ARG A 299 -26.91 -11.86 11.73
N LYS A 300 -26.44 -10.69 12.15
CA LYS A 300 -27.25 -9.66 12.82
C LYS A 300 -28.43 -9.10 11.99
N TRP A 301 -28.43 -9.29 10.68
CA TRP A 301 -29.43 -8.70 9.76
C TRP A 301 -30.54 -9.65 9.33
N TRP A 302 -30.39 -10.95 9.58
CA TRP A 302 -31.42 -11.91 9.29
C TRP A 302 -32.54 -11.80 10.33
N CYS A 303 -33.79 -11.71 9.89
CA CYS A 303 -34.94 -11.51 10.77
C CYS A 303 -36.06 -12.51 10.47
N ASN A 304 -37.00 -12.65 11.40
CA ASN A 304 -38.12 -13.60 11.30
C ASN A 304 -39.01 -13.35 10.06
N SER A 305 -39.10 -12.12 9.55
CA SER A 305 -39.86 -11.82 8.33
C SER A 305 -39.22 -12.46 7.09
N LEU A 306 -37.89 -12.40 6.95
CA LEU A 306 -37.16 -13.11 5.89
C LEU A 306 -37.33 -14.62 6.00
N GLU A 307 -37.44 -15.16 7.22
CA GLU A 307 -37.71 -16.59 7.44
C GLU A 307 -39.07 -17.03 6.92
N LYS A 308 -40.11 -16.23 7.22
CA LYS A 308 -41.47 -16.47 6.73
C LYS A 308 -41.50 -16.41 5.21
N MET A 309 -40.83 -15.42 4.61
CA MET A 309 -40.73 -15.31 3.14
C MET A 309 -40.01 -16.51 2.52
N ARG A 310 -38.88 -16.95 3.08
CA ARG A 310 -38.15 -18.15 2.62
C ARG A 310 -39.04 -19.40 2.67
N THR A 311 -39.77 -19.59 3.76
CA THR A 311 -40.69 -20.72 3.92
C THR A 311 -41.83 -20.67 2.90
N ASN A 312 -42.36 -19.48 2.62
CA ASN A 312 -43.39 -19.29 1.60
C ASN A 312 -42.87 -19.61 0.19
N VAL A 313 -41.67 -19.14 -0.17
CA VAL A 313 -41.02 -19.46 -1.46
C VAL A 313 -40.86 -20.98 -1.61
N ARG A 314 -40.47 -21.68 -0.54
CA ARG A 314 -40.37 -23.16 -0.53
C ARG A 314 -41.71 -23.83 -0.80
N LYS A 315 -42.75 -23.41 -0.10
CA LYS A 315 -44.11 -23.96 -0.26
C LYS A 315 -44.61 -23.77 -1.69
N LEU A 316 -44.45 -22.57 -2.25
CA LEU A 316 -44.86 -22.25 -3.62
C LEU A 316 -44.03 -23.00 -4.67
N PHE A 317 -42.72 -23.16 -4.46
CA PHE A 317 -41.88 -23.97 -5.33
C PHE A 317 -42.33 -25.43 -5.37
N ASN A 318 -42.55 -26.05 -4.20
CA ASN A 318 -43.01 -27.44 -4.12
C ASN A 318 -44.40 -27.61 -4.75
N ARG A 319 -45.29 -26.63 -4.54
CA ARG A 319 -46.60 -26.60 -5.21
C ARG A 319 -46.44 -26.55 -6.74
N ALA A 320 -45.66 -25.59 -7.26
CA ALA A 320 -45.41 -25.46 -8.70
C ALA A 320 -44.74 -26.70 -9.33
N LYS A 321 -43.78 -27.32 -8.62
CA LYS A 321 -43.12 -28.58 -9.04
C LYS A 321 -44.14 -29.71 -9.17
N ASN A 322 -45.06 -29.82 -8.21
CA ASN A 322 -46.02 -30.92 -8.14
C ASN A 322 -47.22 -30.71 -9.09
N THR A 323 -47.75 -29.50 -9.19
CA THR A 323 -48.95 -29.20 -10.01
C THR A 323 -48.60 -28.98 -11.48
N LYS A 324 -47.38 -28.52 -11.79
CA LYS A 324 -46.92 -28.14 -13.13
C LYS A 324 -47.76 -27.06 -13.83
N LYS A 325 -48.66 -26.38 -13.11
CA LYS A 325 -49.50 -25.30 -13.64
C LYS A 325 -48.71 -24.01 -13.81
N GLU A 326 -48.93 -23.29 -14.90
CA GLU A 326 -48.24 -22.02 -15.18
C GLU A 326 -48.52 -20.95 -14.10
N GLU A 327 -49.75 -20.93 -13.57
CA GLU A 327 -50.15 -20.02 -12.49
C GLU A 327 -49.33 -20.22 -11.21
N ASP A 328 -49.10 -21.47 -10.81
CA ASP A 328 -48.30 -21.80 -9.63
C ASP A 328 -46.82 -21.43 -9.84
N TRP A 329 -46.30 -21.59 -11.06
CA TRP A 329 -44.96 -21.12 -11.44
C TRP A 329 -44.85 -19.59 -11.40
N LYS A 330 -45.86 -18.85 -11.88
CA LYS A 330 -45.93 -17.38 -11.75
C LYS A 330 -45.96 -16.95 -10.28
N ALA A 331 -46.76 -17.60 -9.44
CA ALA A 331 -46.82 -17.34 -8.01
C ALA A 331 -45.47 -17.57 -7.30
N PHE A 332 -44.78 -18.67 -7.63
CA PHE A 332 -43.42 -18.95 -7.15
C PHE A 332 -42.43 -17.86 -7.60
N GLN A 333 -42.44 -17.46 -8.88
CA GLN A 333 -41.54 -16.43 -9.40
C GLN A 333 -41.73 -15.08 -8.71
N LEU A 334 -42.98 -14.65 -8.49
CA LEU A 334 -43.31 -13.43 -7.77
C LEU A 334 -42.80 -13.47 -6.32
N ALA A 335 -43.08 -14.56 -5.60
CA ALA A 335 -42.62 -14.74 -4.22
C ALA A 335 -41.07 -14.78 -4.14
N ARG A 336 -40.41 -15.48 -5.07
CA ARG A 336 -38.95 -15.54 -5.18
C ARG A 336 -38.38 -14.14 -5.40
N ASN A 337 -38.89 -13.38 -6.38
CA ASN A 337 -38.40 -12.04 -6.69
C ASN A 337 -38.59 -11.08 -5.52
N LYS A 338 -39.74 -11.14 -4.83
CA LYS A 338 -40.00 -10.39 -3.60
C LYS A 338 -38.99 -10.73 -2.50
N PHE A 339 -38.74 -12.02 -2.27
CA PHE A 339 -37.74 -12.48 -1.30
C PHE A 339 -36.32 -12.02 -1.68
N LYS A 340 -35.94 -12.08 -2.97
CA LYS A 340 -34.65 -11.56 -3.47
C LYS A 340 -34.50 -10.05 -3.19
N LYS A 341 -35.55 -9.27 -3.46
CA LYS A 341 -35.58 -7.81 -3.24
C LYS A 341 -35.41 -7.47 -1.76
N GLU A 342 -36.18 -8.12 -0.89
CA GLU A 342 -36.17 -7.86 0.56
C GLU A 342 -34.85 -8.26 1.20
N THR A 343 -34.28 -9.39 0.80
CA THR A 343 -32.96 -9.84 1.28
C THR A 343 -31.88 -8.80 0.94
N ARG A 344 -31.87 -8.29 -0.30
CA ARG A 344 -30.94 -7.22 -0.72
C ARG A 344 -31.17 -5.90 0.03
N ALA A 345 -32.40 -5.59 0.43
CA ALA A 345 -32.71 -4.40 1.21
C ALA A 345 -32.15 -4.53 2.64
N LYS A 346 -32.44 -5.64 3.33
CA LYS A 346 -31.96 -5.89 4.69
C LYS A 346 -30.44 -6.03 4.79
N THR A 347 -29.78 -6.65 3.81
CA THR A 347 -28.31 -6.66 3.79
C THR A 347 -27.73 -5.25 3.62
N ARG A 348 -28.30 -4.42 2.74
CA ARG A 348 -27.85 -3.03 2.54
C ARG A 348 -28.08 -2.17 3.77
N GLU A 349 -29.24 -2.30 4.41
CA GLU A 349 -29.58 -1.61 5.65
C GLU A 349 -28.59 -1.96 6.76
N SER A 350 -28.32 -3.24 6.98
CA SER A 350 -27.32 -3.67 7.97
C SER A 350 -25.91 -3.23 7.63
N TRP A 351 -25.53 -3.19 6.35
CA TRP A 351 -24.22 -2.68 5.95
C TRP A 351 -24.13 -1.17 6.21
N ARG A 352 -25.17 -0.40 5.89
CA ARG A 352 -25.25 1.04 6.21
C ARG A 352 -25.17 1.28 7.71
N ASN A 353 -25.91 0.52 8.52
CA ASN A 353 -25.85 0.65 9.98
C ASN A 353 -24.48 0.26 10.54
N PHE A 354 -23.84 -0.76 9.96
CA PHE A 354 -22.48 -1.13 10.31
C PHE A 354 -21.49 -0.01 9.96
N CYS A 355 -21.53 0.53 8.74
CA CYS A 355 -20.70 1.66 8.31
C CYS A 355 -20.96 2.92 9.14
N GLY A 356 -22.21 3.24 9.47
CA GLY A 356 -22.59 4.38 10.29
C GLY A 356 -22.24 4.25 11.79
N SER A 357 -21.94 3.03 12.27
CA SER A 357 -21.54 2.78 13.67
C SER A 357 -20.03 2.65 13.86
N ILE A 358 -19.23 3.04 12.86
CA ILE A 358 -17.77 3.01 12.92
C ILE A 358 -17.28 4.26 13.67
N GLN A 359 -16.74 4.03 14.87
CA GLN A 359 -16.13 5.06 15.70
C GLN A 359 -14.67 4.73 16.07
N SER A 360 -14.10 3.63 15.56
CA SER A 360 -12.72 3.20 15.88
C SER A 360 -11.94 2.73 14.65
N GLU A 361 -10.64 3.03 14.63
CA GLU A 361 -9.70 2.61 13.57
C GLU A 361 -9.69 1.10 13.35
N THR A 362 -9.80 0.31 14.43
CA THR A 362 -9.88 -1.16 14.34
C THR A 362 -11.12 -1.66 13.61
N LYS A 363 -12.26 -0.96 13.71
CA LYS A 363 -13.48 -1.29 12.95
C LYS A 363 -13.39 -0.74 11.51
N ALA A 364 -12.80 0.43 11.32
CA ALA A 364 -12.53 1.01 10.00
C ALA A 364 -11.56 0.15 9.17
N ALA A 365 -10.50 -0.37 9.79
CA ALA A 365 -9.55 -1.30 9.18
C ALA A 365 -10.22 -2.60 8.71
N ARG A 366 -11.26 -3.09 9.43
CA ARG A 366 -12.06 -4.24 8.97
C ARG A 366 -12.87 -3.90 7.72
N VAL A 367 -13.41 -2.68 7.61
CA VAL A 367 -14.06 -2.20 6.38
C VAL A 367 -13.05 -2.06 5.25
N LYS A 368 -11.89 -1.42 5.49
CA LYS A 368 -10.79 -1.33 4.52
C LYS A 368 -10.39 -2.72 4.02
N LYS A 369 -10.25 -3.70 4.91
CA LYS A 369 -9.96 -5.10 4.55
C LYS A 369 -11.09 -5.79 3.77
N CYS A 370 -12.35 -5.45 4.05
CA CYS A 370 -13.49 -5.95 3.27
C CYS A 370 -13.61 -5.29 1.88
N MET A 371 -13.09 -4.07 1.73
CA MET A 371 -13.12 -3.29 0.49
C MET A 371 -11.82 -3.43 -0.33
N SER A 372 -10.71 -3.84 0.28
CA SER A 372 -9.42 -3.98 -0.38
C SER A 372 -9.39 -5.19 -1.31
N ASN A 373 -8.69 -5.02 -2.42
CA ASN A 373 -8.52 -6.03 -3.46
C ASN A 373 -7.60 -7.17 -3.04
N ASP A 374 -6.99 -7.12 -1.86
CA ASP A 374 -6.03 -8.12 -1.40
C ASP A 374 -6.74 -9.47 -1.27
N SER A 375 -6.62 -10.29 -2.30
CA SER A 375 -6.91 -11.72 -2.21
C SER A 375 -6.05 -12.25 -1.07
N GLN A 376 -6.68 -12.85 -0.06
CA GLN A 376 -5.90 -13.69 0.83
C GLN A 376 -5.46 -14.88 -0.01
N ASN A 377 -4.34 -14.75 -0.70
CA ASN A 377 -3.73 -15.86 -1.42
C ASN A 377 -3.25 -16.84 -0.36
N GLN A 378 -3.88 -18.01 -0.36
CA GLN A 378 -3.45 -19.11 0.47
C GLN A 378 -2.09 -19.61 -0.04
N LEU A 379 -1.31 -20.21 0.86
CA LEU A 379 -0.05 -20.85 0.49
C LEU A 379 -0.36 -22.05 -0.42
N ASP A 380 -0.31 -21.81 -1.72
CA ASP A 380 -0.41 -22.84 -2.76
C ASP A 380 0.90 -23.66 -2.86
N SER A 381 0.93 -24.67 -3.73
CA SER A 381 2.17 -25.39 -4.05
C SER A 381 3.23 -24.44 -4.60
N LEU A 382 4.45 -24.55 -4.08
CA LEU A 382 5.56 -23.69 -4.46
C LEU A 382 6.38 -24.30 -5.58
N LYS A 383 6.92 -23.46 -6.46
CA LYS A 383 7.82 -23.87 -7.53
C LYS A 383 9.23 -24.06 -6.95
N LYS A 384 9.79 -25.24 -7.19
CA LYS A 384 11.16 -25.61 -6.83
C LYS A 384 12.16 -25.07 -7.87
N PRO A 385 13.46 -25.02 -7.54
CA PRO A 385 14.51 -24.59 -8.47
C PRO A 385 14.58 -25.43 -9.76
N ASP A 386 14.20 -26.70 -9.71
CA ASP A 386 14.16 -27.63 -10.84
C ASP A 386 12.94 -27.42 -11.77
N GLY A 387 12.09 -26.44 -11.48
CA GLY A 387 10.86 -26.14 -12.23
C GLY A 387 9.64 -26.99 -11.85
N THR A 388 9.81 -28.01 -11.00
CA THR A 388 8.71 -28.82 -10.45
C THR A 388 8.01 -28.12 -9.28
N TYR A 389 6.87 -28.63 -8.83
CA TYR A 389 6.12 -28.07 -7.70
C TYR A 389 6.24 -28.94 -6.44
N THR A 390 6.13 -28.33 -5.27
CA THR A 390 6.07 -29.03 -3.98
C THR A 390 4.84 -29.94 -3.92
N LYS A 391 5.05 -31.19 -3.50
CA LYS A 391 4.01 -32.24 -3.47
C LYS A 391 3.27 -32.31 -2.14
N ASN A 392 3.94 -31.96 -1.04
CA ASN A 392 3.39 -32.08 0.31
C ASN A 392 3.80 -30.90 1.21
N GLU A 393 3.16 -30.80 2.38
CA GLU A 393 3.36 -29.70 3.32
C GLU A 393 4.79 -29.67 3.89
N THR A 394 5.38 -30.84 4.17
CA THR A 394 6.74 -30.94 4.69
C THR A 394 7.74 -30.35 3.70
N GLU A 395 7.66 -30.75 2.44
CA GLU A 395 8.51 -30.25 1.37
C GLU A 395 8.32 -28.75 1.13
N ARG A 396 7.07 -28.27 1.20
CA ARG A 396 6.76 -26.83 1.11
C ARG A 396 7.39 -26.04 2.26
N ASN A 397 7.23 -26.52 3.49
CA ASN A 397 7.75 -25.85 4.69
C ASN A 397 9.29 -25.87 4.68
N SER A 398 9.91 -26.98 4.29
CA SER A 398 11.36 -27.09 4.12
C SER A 398 11.87 -26.13 3.05
N LEU A 399 11.21 -26.04 1.89
CA LEU A 399 11.60 -25.10 0.83
C LEU A 399 11.50 -23.64 1.30
N LEU A 400 10.45 -23.28 2.05
CA LEU A 400 10.31 -21.94 2.62
C LEU A 400 11.40 -21.65 3.65
N LEU A 401 11.68 -22.60 4.55
CA LEU A 401 12.72 -22.45 5.56
C LEU A 401 14.10 -22.29 4.91
N LEU A 402 14.49 -23.18 4.01
CA LEU A 402 15.78 -23.11 3.31
C LEU A 402 15.93 -21.83 2.47
N THR A 403 14.85 -21.35 1.87
CA THR A 403 14.89 -20.12 1.07
C THR A 403 15.07 -18.86 1.92
N HIS A 404 14.41 -18.80 3.09
CA HIS A 404 14.43 -17.60 3.95
C HIS A 404 15.52 -17.65 5.02
N PHE A 405 16.05 -18.83 5.33
CA PHE A 405 17.11 -19.08 6.32
C PHE A 405 18.20 -19.96 5.69
N PRO A 406 19.00 -19.41 4.76
CA PRO A 406 20.06 -20.16 4.10
C PRO A 406 21.13 -20.64 5.10
N GLY A 407 21.55 -21.89 4.98
CA GLY A 407 22.52 -22.51 5.90
C GLY A 407 21.92 -23.15 7.16
N CYS A 408 20.59 -23.19 7.29
CA CYS A 408 19.93 -23.93 8.36
C CYS A 408 20.00 -25.44 8.11
N GLU A 409 20.44 -26.21 9.11
CA GLU A 409 20.42 -27.67 9.07
C GLU A 409 19.09 -28.22 9.61
N MET A 410 18.45 -29.08 8.81
CA MET A 410 17.24 -29.80 9.24
C MET A 410 17.67 -31.05 10.00
N LEU A 411 17.83 -30.92 11.31
CA LEU A 411 18.13 -32.05 12.19
C LEU A 411 16.88 -32.95 12.31
N ALA A 412 17.07 -34.27 12.27
CA ALA A 412 16.02 -35.22 12.64
C ALA A 412 15.71 -35.06 14.13
N GLU A 413 14.43 -35.19 14.53
CA GLU A 413 13.95 -34.96 15.92
C GLU A 413 14.79 -35.67 17.00
N GLU A 414 15.50 -36.74 16.66
CA GLU A 414 16.29 -37.57 17.57
C GLU A 414 17.74 -37.10 17.80
N SER A 415 18.22 -36.08 17.08
CA SER A 415 19.65 -35.64 17.12
C SER A 415 19.92 -34.38 17.97
N CYS A 416 18.90 -33.83 18.62
CA CYS A 416 18.98 -32.58 19.40
C CYS A 416 19.52 -32.79 20.83
N HIS A 417 20.58 -33.57 21.06
CA HIS A 417 21.17 -33.62 22.40
C HIS A 417 22.69 -33.75 22.40
N GLN A 418 23.30 -32.89 23.22
CA GLN A 418 24.69 -32.86 23.70
C GLN A 418 25.70 -32.01 22.92
N GLU A 419 25.47 -30.69 22.87
CA GLU A 419 26.60 -29.78 23.01
C GLU A 419 27.00 -29.75 24.50
N GLN A 420 28.07 -30.46 24.86
CA GLN A 420 28.77 -30.28 26.12
C GLN A 420 29.46 -28.92 26.10
N LEU A 421 28.72 -27.86 26.45
CA LEU A 421 29.32 -26.57 26.75
C LEU A 421 30.07 -26.68 28.07
N SER A 422 31.41 -26.57 28.00
CA SER A 422 32.28 -26.50 29.16
C SER A 422 31.88 -25.30 30.04
N PRO A 423 31.78 -25.46 31.37
CA PRO A 423 31.40 -24.35 32.23
C PRO A 423 32.53 -23.31 32.19
N ILE A 424 32.25 -22.12 31.65
CA ILE A 424 33.14 -20.98 31.83
C ILE A 424 32.97 -20.54 33.29
N ILE A 425 33.74 -21.16 34.17
CA ILE A 425 33.93 -20.74 35.55
C ILE A 425 34.78 -19.48 35.50
N ASN A 426 34.10 -18.34 35.47
CA ASN A 426 34.43 -17.13 36.20
C ASN A 426 33.41 -16.08 35.79
N SER A 427 32.29 -16.03 36.52
CA SER A 427 31.53 -14.79 36.65
C SER A 427 32.49 -13.75 37.21
N SER A 428 33.19 -13.03 36.34
CA SER A 428 34.02 -11.91 36.76
C SER A 428 33.09 -10.90 37.44
N SER A 429 33.53 -10.23 38.51
CA SER A 429 32.70 -9.21 39.18
C SER A 429 32.19 -8.12 38.20
N TYR A 430 32.87 -7.99 37.05
CA TYR A 430 32.48 -7.16 35.92
C TYR A 430 31.20 -7.63 35.22
N ALA A 431 31.02 -8.94 34.99
CA ALA A 431 29.83 -9.49 34.36
C ALA A 431 28.57 -9.31 35.24
N GLU A 432 28.71 -9.52 36.55
CA GLU A 432 27.66 -9.25 37.54
C GLU A 432 27.33 -7.75 37.62
N SER A 433 28.34 -6.89 37.56
CA SER A 433 28.15 -5.43 37.52
C SER A 433 27.37 -4.99 36.28
N ILE A 434 27.68 -5.53 35.10
CA ILE A 434 26.92 -5.27 33.87
C ILE A 434 25.49 -5.80 34.00
N ALA A 435 25.30 -7.03 34.47
CA ALA A 435 23.98 -7.61 34.64
C ALA A 435 23.09 -6.77 35.57
N ALA A 436 23.64 -6.23 36.66
CA ALA A 436 22.95 -5.31 37.55
C ALA A 436 22.65 -3.95 36.90
N ALA A 437 23.53 -3.44 36.03
CA ALA A 437 23.30 -2.21 35.28
C ALA A 437 22.20 -2.35 34.23
N VAL A 438 22.13 -3.49 33.54
CA VAL A 438 21.09 -3.78 32.53
C VAL A 438 19.75 -4.08 33.21
N ILE A 439 19.75 -4.90 34.26
CA ILE A 439 18.55 -5.49 34.87
C ILE A 439 18.29 -4.94 36.27
N ASN A 440 17.16 -4.25 36.42
CA ASN A 440 16.55 -3.92 37.71
C ASN A 440 15.02 -4.08 37.63
N GLU A 441 14.36 -4.10 38.78
CA GLU A 441 12.92 -4.34 38.87
C GLU A 441 12.10 -3.32 38.08
N GLU A 442 12.42 -2.02 38.19
CA GLU A 442 11.73 -0.94 37.48
C GLU A 442 11.81 -1.11 35.96
N LYS A 443 12.99 -1.43 35.44
CA LYS A 443 13.24 -1.67 34.01
C LYS A 443 12.48 -2.91 33.53
N VAL A 444 12.45 -3.99 34.32
CA VAL A 444 11.69 -5.20 33.99
C VAL A 444 10.19 -4.91 33.95
N ARG A 445 9.66 -4.18 34.95
CA ARG A 445 8.25 -3.75 34.99
C ARG A 445 7.88 -2.92 33.76
N TRP A 446 8.75 -1.98 33.38
CA TRP A 446 8.60 -1.19 32.16
C TRP A 446 8.57 -2.06 30.89
N ALA A 447 9.52 -2.99 30.77
CA ALA A 447 9.61 -3.83 29.58
C ALA A 447 8.34 -4.68 29.40
N ILE A 448 7.82 -5.29 30.48
CA ILE A 448 6.58 -6.09 30.46
C ILE A 448 5.35 -5.23 30.09
N THR A 449 5.22 -4.05 30.70
CA THR A 449 4.06 -3.16 30.49
C THR A 449 4.05 -2.49 29.11
N SER A 450 5.20 -2.45 28.43
CA SER A 450 5.33 -1.87 27.08
C SER A 450 4.68 -2.72 25.96
N PHE A 451 4.32 -3.99 26.23
CA PHE A 451 3.70 -4.86 25.24
C PHE A 451 2.18 -4.63 25.12
N LEU A 452 1.61 -4.90 23.94
CA LEU A 452 0.16 -4.99 23.80
C LEU A 452 -0.35 -6.29 24.48
N PRO A 453 -1.41 -6.23 25.31
CA PRO A 453 -1.75 -7.29 26.25
C PRO A 453 -2.09 -8.63 25.60
N PHE A 454 -2.87 -8.64 24.51
CA PHE A 454 -3.43 -9.86 23.93
C PHE A 454 -2.76 -10.28 22.62
N LYS A 455 -1.43 -10.16 22.55
CA LYS A 455 -0.65 -10.68 21.42
C LYS A 455 -0.54 -12.20 21.48
N SER A 456 -0.33 -12.84 20.33
CA SER A 456 -0.27 -14.30 20.23
C SER A 456 0.96 -14.87 20.94
N PRO A 457 0.81 -15.93 21.76
CA PRO A 457 1.92 -16.60 22.41
C PRO A 457 2.71 -17.49 21.44
N VAL A 458 3.88 -17.97 21.86
CA VAL A 458 4.66 -19.02 21.18
C VAL A 458 4.33 -20.40 21.81
N ALA A 459 5.22 -21.39 21.66
CA ALA A 459 5.10 -22.73 22.23
C ALA A 459 4.96 -22.72 23.76
N ASP A 460 5.56 -21.74 24.45
CA ASP A 460 5.45 -21.52 25.90
C ASP A 460 4.04 -21.17 26.40
N GLY A 461 3.10 -20.80 25.52
CA GLY A 461 1.73 -20.47 25.87
C GLY A 461 1.53 -19.14 26.62
N ILE A 462 2.58 -18.36 26.88
CA ILE A 462 2.52 -17.13 27.69
C ILE A 462 2.06 -15.94 26.85
N VAL A 463 0.95 -15.31 27.27
CA VAL A 463 0.42 -14.08 26.67
C VAL A 463 0.84 -12.87 27.52
N PRO A 464 1.20 -11.71 26.94
CA PRO A 464 1.69 -10.55 27.71
C PRO A 464 0.75 -10.09 28.82
N ALA A 465 -0.57 -10.19 28.60
CA ALA A 465 -1.59 -9.86 29.59
C ALA A 465 -1.39 -10.61 30.92
N LEU A 466 -0.96 -11.88 30.87
CA LEU A 466 -0.71 -12.68 32.07
C LEU A 466 0.41 -12.09 32.91
N LEU A 467 1.46 -11.59 32.25
CA LEU A 467 2.60 -10.93 32.89
C LEU A 467 2.22 -9.53 33.41
N GLN A 468 1.33 -8.83 32.70
CA GLN A 468 0.95 -7.46 33.01
C GLN A 468 -0.04 -7.34 34.17
N TRP A 469 -0.93 -8.32 34.35
CA TRP A 469 -1.88 -8.29 35.47
C TRP A 469 -1.18 -8.42 36.81
N GLU A 470 -0.11 -9.20 36.87
CA GLU A 470 0.64 -9.51 38.10
C GLU A 470 2.09 -9.02 38.03
N VAL A 471 2.28 -7.87 37.37
CA VAL A 471 3.62 -7.37 37.00
C VAL A 471 4.52 -7.19 38.21
N ASP A 472 3.96 -6.76 39.35
CA ASP A 472 4.74 -6.48 40.56
C ASP A 472 5.34 -7.74 41.17
N ILE A 473 4.59 -8.85 41.17
CA ILE A 473 5.04 -10.15 41.69
C ILE A 473 6.01 -10.79 40.70
N ILE A 474 5.67 -10.74 39.40
CA ILE A 474 6.43 -11.36 38.32
C ILE A 474 7.78 -10.67 38.11
N SER A 475 7.84 -9.34 38.17
CA SER A 475 9.09 -8.60 37.95
C SER A 475 10.15 -8.95 38.98
N LEU A 476 9.75 -9.14 40.24
CA LEU A 476 10.67 -9.51 41.32
C LEU A 476 11.35 -10.85 41.06
N ARG A 477 10.61 -11.85 40.57
CA ARG A 477 11.16 -13.18 40.25
C ARG A 477 12.04 -13.16 39.00
N LEU A 478 11.64 -12.42 37.97
CA LEU A 478 12.37 -12.38 36.70
C LEU A 478 13.72 -11.66 36.77
N VAL A 479 13.93 -10.76 37.74
CA VAL A 479 15.22 -10.06 37.90
C VAL A 479 16.37 -11.04 38.11
N GLY A 480 16.19 -12.06 38.97
CA GLY A 480 17.22 -13.06 39.25
C GLY A 480 17.59 -13.89 38.00
N ILE A 481 16.56 -14.40 37.31
CA ILE A 481 16.72 -15.17 36.06
C ILE A 481 17.43 -14.33 34.98
N PHE A 482 16.98 -13.10 34.75
CA PHE A 482 17.57 -12.25 33.70
C PHE A 482 19.01 -11.82 34.03
N ARG A 483 19.32 -11.55 35.30
CA ARG A 483 20.70 -11.26 35.71
C ARG A 483 21.62 -12.44 35.47
N ALA A 484 21.20 -13.64 35.83
CA ALA A 484 21.95 -14.86 35.59
C ALA A 484 22.18 -15.13 34.09
N CYS A 485 21.16 -14.91 33.26
CA CYS A 485 21.28 -15.03 31.80
C CYS A 485 22.36 -14.09 31.23
N ILE A 486 22.40 -12.83 31.67
CA ILE A 486 23.39 -11.85 31.21
C ILE A 486 24.79 -12.16 31.76
N ALA A 487 24.90 -12.47 33.05
CA ALA A 487 26.18 -12.73 33.70
C ALA A 487 26.89 -13.98 33.12
N LEU A 488 26.13 -15.02 32.78
CA LEU A 488 26.65 -16.26 32.19
C LEU A 488 26.62 -16.29 30.66
N GLY A 489 26.09 -15.24 30.00
CA GLY A 489 25.95 -15.17 28.55
C GLY A 489 25.06 -16.28 27.96
N TYR A 490 24.03 -16.70 28.70
CA TYR A 490 23.21 -17.86 28.36
C TYR A 490 21.75 -17.50 28.11
N ILE A 491 21.19 -18.00 27.00
CA ILE A 491 19.75 -17.94 26.72
C ILE A 491 19.12 -19.31 27.04
N PRO A 492 18.10 -19.38 27.91
CA PRO A 492 17.42 -20.62 28.26
C PRO A 492 16.88 -21.39 27.05
N LYS A 493 16.91 -22.73 27.08
CA LYS A 493 16.49 -23.57 25.94
C LYS A 493 15.06 -23.31 25.50
N GLY A 494 14.12 -23.25 26.44
CA GLY A 494 12.70 -22.98 26.15
C GLY A 494 12.45 -21.63 25.46
N TRP A 495 13.38 -20.67 25.57
CA TRP A 495 13.28 -19.37 24.90
C TRP A 495 13.83 -19.38 23.46
N ARG A 496 14.63 -20.39 23.10
CA ARG A 496 15.21 -20.55 21.75
C ARG A 496 14.19 -21.14 20.77
N GLU A 497 13.09 -21.68 21.26
CA GLU A 497 12.00 -22.18 20.42
C GLU A 497 11.22 -21.04 19.77
N VAL A 498 11.23 -21.00 18.44
CA VAL A 498 10.58 -19.95 17.65
C VAL A 498 9.59 -20.56 16.68
N LYS A 499 8.36 -20.05 16.71
CA LYS A 499 7.34 -20.41 15.73
C LYS A 499 7.37 -19.44 14.55
N VAL A 500 7.77 -19.92 13.37
CA VAL A 500 7.78 -19.11 12.15
C VAL A 500 6.46 -19.23 11.40
N VAL A 501 5.86 -18.09 11.05
CA VAL A 501 4.64 -18.00 10.25
C VAL A 501 4.94 -17.25 8.95
N PHE A 502 4.65 -17.86 7.80
CA PHE A 502 4.85 -17.23 6.50
C PHE A 502 3.61 -16.44 6.06
N LEU A 503 3.79 -15.15 5.76
CA LEU A 503 2.73 -14.25 5.30
C LEU A 503 2.97 -13.83 3.83
N PRO A 504 1.98 -13.90 2.95
CA PRO A 504 2.12 -13.44 1.56
C PRO A 504 2.40 -11.92 1.51
N LYS A 505 3.35 -11.51 0.65
CA LYS A 505 3.64 -10.09 0.31
C LYS A 505 2.51 -9.57 -0.57
N ALA A 506 1.98 -8.37 -0.32
CA ALA A 506 0.94 -7.79 -1.19
C ALA A 506 1.50 -7.39 -2.57
N GLY A 507 0.66 -7.41 -3.61
CA GLY A 507 0.99 -6.90 -4.96
C GLY A 507 1.95 -7.77 -5.77
N LYS A 508 2.01 -9.09 -5.52
CA LYS A 508 2.79 -10.02 -6.34
C LYS A 508 1.88 -10.72 -7.35
N ASP A 509 2.33 -10.83 -8.60
CA ASP A 509 1.56 -11.49 -9.65
C ASP A 509 1.62 -13.01 -9.57
N ASP A 510 2.67 -13.54 -8.92
CA ASP A 510 2.93 -14.97 -8.75
C ASP A 510 3.29 -15.31 -7.29
N TYR A 511 2.48 -16.16 -6.67
CA TYR A 511 2.67 -16.68 -5.31
C TYR A 511 3.16 -18.12 -5.26
N THR A 512 3.55 -18.69 -6.40
CA THR A 512 4.25 -19.97 -6.46
C THR A 512 5.72 -19.83 -6.06
N SER A 513 6.28 -18.62 -6.08
CA SER A 513 7.64 -18.34 -5.61
C SER A 513 7.73 -18.29 -4.08
N PRO A 514 8.65 -19.03 -3.43
CA PRO A 514 8.88 -18.93 -1.97
C PRO A 514 9.23 -17.50 -1.51
N LYS A 515 9.86 -16.69 -2.37
CA LYS A 515 10.21 -15.29 -2.09
C LYS A 515 9.00 -14.34 -2.06
N ALA A 516 7.83 -14.79 -2.51
CA ALA A 516 6.58 -14.06 -2.40
C ALA A 516 6.02 -14.01 -0.97
N TYR A 517 6.62 -14.74 -0.02
CA TYR A 517 6.23 -14.77 1.39
C TYR A 517 7.26 -14.05 2.29
N ARG A 518 6.81 -13.57 3.46
CA ARG A 518 7.61 -12.99 4.54
C ARG A 518 7.56 -13.93 5.75
N PRO A 519 8.70 -14.38 6.30
CA PRO A 519 8.71 -15.09 7.57
C PRO A 519 8.42 -14.13 8.72
N ILE A 520 7.58 -14.53 9.66
CA ILE A 520 7.34 -13.85 10.94
C ILE A 520 7.70 -14.80 12.07
N SER A 521 8.75 -14.47 12.79
CA SER A 521 9.23 -15.25 13.95
C SER A 521 8.48 -14.84 15.21
N LEU A 522 7.74 -15.78 15.80
CA LEU A 522 7.09 -15.61 17.09
C LEU A 522 7.99 -16.27 18.15
N SER A 523 8.70 -15.45 18.94
CA SER A 523 9.49 -15.88 20.11
C SER A 523 8.79 -15.55 21.44
N SER A 524 9.29 -16.14 22.53
CA SER A 524 8.79 -15.97 23.90
C SER A 524 8.74 -14.50 24.32
N PHE A 525 7.70 -14.10 25.06
CA PHE A 525 7.64 -12.77 25.63
C PHE A 525 8.63 -12.57 26.79
N LEU A 526 9.10 -13.65 27.43
CA LEU A 526 10.18 -13.57 28.40
C LEU A 526 11.50 -13.20 27.72
N LEU A 527 11.82 -13.85 26.59
CA LEU A 527 12.98 -13.49 25.76
C LEU A 527 12.88 -12.06 25.24
N LYS A 528 11.74 -11.66 24.67
CA LYS A 528 11.54 -10.28 24.18
C LYS A 528 11.68 -9.23 25.28
N THR A 529 11.32 -9.59 26.52
CA THR A 529 11.53 -8.71 27.68
C THR A 529 13.03 -8.52 27.91
N LEU A 530 13.81 -9.60 27.93
CA LEU A 530 15.27 -9.54 28.06
C LEU A 530 15.94 -8.78 26.90
N GLU A 531 15.57 -9.05 25.66
CA GLU A 531 16.07 -8.35 24.46
C GLU A 531 15.79 -6.84 24.54
N ARG A 532 14.59 -6.45 24.99
CA ARG A 532 14.20 -5.05 25.13
C ARG A 532 14.98 -4.33 26.24
N LEU A 533 15.34 -5.02 27.30
CA LEU A 533 16.22 -4.49 28.35
C LEU A 533 17.65 -4.28 27.83
N CYS A 534 18.18 -5.25 27.07
CA CYS A 534 19.50 -5.15 26.45
C CYS A 534 19.54 -4.05 25.40
N ASP A 535 18.55 -3.97 24.50
CA ASP A 535 18.44 -2.93 23.48
C ASP A 535 18.41 -1.54 24.12
N ARG A 536 17.61 -1.35 25.18
CA ARG A 536 17.59 -0.09 25.92
C ARG A 536 18.94 0.25 26.54
N TYR A 537 19.60 -0.71 27.19
CA TYR A 537 20.91 -0.47 27.78
C TYR A 537 21.99 -0.12 26.74
N ILE A 538 21.98 -0.79 25.59
CA ILE A 538 22.91 -0.51 24.48
C ILE A 538 22.65 0.88 23.90
N ARG A 539 21.38 1.24 23.66
CA ARG A 539 20.98 2.56 23.12
C ARG A 539 21.28 3.70 24.08
N ASP A 540 20.91 3.53 25.34
CA ASP A 540 21.03 4.58 26.35
C ASP A 540 22.48 4.70 26.88
N GLY A 541 23.30 3.65 26.73
CA GLY A 541 24.68 3.56 27.20
C GLY A 541 25.74 3.54 26.10
N ALA A 542 26.08 2.35 25.59
CA ALA A 542 27.22 2.17 24.68
C ALA A 542 27.11 3.02 23.40
N LEU A 543 25.92 3.13 22.83
CA LEU A 543 25.66 3.92 21.61
C LEU A 543 25.44 5.42 21.88
N SER A 544 25.22 5.82 23.13
CA SER A 544 25.19 7.25 23.49
C SER A 544 26.61 7.81 23.67
N VAL A 545 27.57 6.97 24.10
CA VAL A 545 28.98 7.32 24.25
C VAL A 545 29.79 7.11 22.96
N LYS A 546 29.48 6.07 22.19
CA LYS A 546 30.10 5.76 20.89
C LYS A 546 29.00 5.45 19.86
N PRO A 547 28.42 6.46 19.20
CA PRO A 547 27.32 6.26 18.25
C PRO A 547 27.73 5.36 17.08
N VAL A 548 26.77 4.58 16.57
CA VAL A 548 26.98 3.70 15.41
C VAL A 548 27.31 4.55 14.19
N HIS A 549 28.18 4.04 13.30
CA HIS A 549 28.55 4.72 12.07
C HIS A 549 27.30 5.11 11.24
N PRO A 550 27.26 6.30 10.59
CA PRO A 550 26.08 6.81 9.89
C PRO A 550 25.52 5.89 8.79
N ASN A 551 26.37 5.04 8.21
CA ASN A 551 25.99 4.05 7.19
C ASN A 551 25.51 2.70 7.78
N GLN A 552 25.40 2.55 9.10
CA GLN A 552 24.92 1.31 9.72
C GLN A 552 23.39 1.31 9.84
N HIS A 553 22.75 0.45 9.03
CA HIS A 553 21.30 0.44 8.86
C HIS A 553 20.52 -0.40 9.89
N ALA A 554 21.19 -1.31 10.62
CA ALA A 554 20.57 -2.12 11.68
C ALA A 554 20.60 -1.40 13.04
N TYR A 555 19.60 -1.64 13.91
CA TYR A 555 19.39 -1.00 15.21
C TYR A 555 18.98 0.49 15.19
N GLN A 556 18.36 0.99 14.12
CA GLN A 556 17.70 2.31 14.09
C GLN A 556 16.17 2.13 14.33
N PRO A 557 15.52 2.81 15.31
CA PRO A 557 14.14 2.51 15.75
C PRO A 557 13.04 2.64 14.69
N ALA A 558 13.31 3.27 13.55
CA ALA A 558 12.30 3.67 12.59
C ALA A 558 12.73 3.31 11.16
N ALA A 559 13.27 2.11 10.96
CA ALA A 559 13.83 1.69 9.67
C ALA A 559 12.88 1.91 8.47
N LEU A 560 11.55 1.83 8.62
CA LEU A 560 10.62 2.08 7.50
C LEU A 560 10.16 3.55 7.37
N GLU A 561 10.13 4.31 8.46
CA GLU A 561 9.71 5.72 8.52
C GLU A 561 10.89 6.68 8.28
N ILE A 562 12.12 6.19 8.49
CA ILE A 562 13.41 6.78 8.09
C ILE A 562 13.69 6.50 6.61
N ILE A 563 13.21 5.37 6.06
CA ILE A 563 13.27 5.11 4.60
C ILE A 563 12.29 5.99 3.81
N LEU A 564 11.22 6.49 4.46
CA LEU A 564 10.12 7.24 3.82
C LEU A 564 9.94 8.69 4.34
N GLU A 565 10.76 9.12 5.30
CA GLU A 565 10.77 10.47 5.90
C GLU A 565 9.39 11.01 6.37
N LEU A 566 8.59 10.21 7.08
CA LEU A 566 7.31 10.64 7.65
C LEU A 566 7.35 10.71 9.20
N PRO A 567 6.78 11.74 9.85
CA PRO A 567 6.66 11.76 11.31
C PRO A 567 5.52 10.83 11.80
N PRO A 568 5.64 10.19 12.99
CA PRO A 568 4.58 9.33 13.53
C PRO A 568 3.27 10.11 13.75
N LEU A 569 2.24 9.71 13.01
CA LEU A 569 0.96 10.43 12.89
C LEU A 569 0.24 10.64 14.24
N ASP A 570 0.44 9.73 15.19
CA ASP A 570 -0.16 9.78 16.53
C ASP A 570 0.41 10.90 17.41
N ILE A 571 1.64 11.36 17.15
CA ILE A 571 2.29 12.46 17.87
C ILE A 571 1.77 13.82 17.37
N ILE A 572 1.60 13.97 16.06
CA ILE A 572 1.06 15.20 15.45
C ILE A 572 -0.39 15.43 15.88
N ILE A 573 -1.23 14.39 15.85
CA ILE A 573 -2.63 14.47 16.29
C ILE A 573 -2.74 14.91 17.76
N LYS A 574 -1.83 14.45 18.63
CA LYS A 574 -1.77 14.86 20.04
C LYS A 574 -1.30 16.30 20.24
N GLN A 575 -0.37 16.81 19.43
CA GLN A 575 0.10 18.19 19.53
C GLN A 575 -0.95 19.20 19.06
N GLU A 576 -1.60 18.93 17.92
CA GLU A 576 -2.60 19.84 17.37
C GLU A 576 -3.88 19.89 18.24
N ALA A 577 -4.29 18.74 18.81
CA ALA A 577 -5.39 18.71 19.78
C ALA A 577 -5.09 19.53 21.05
N LYS A 578 -3.83 19.57 21.51
CA LYS A 578 -3.40 20.38 22.66
C LYS A 578 -3.36 21.88 22.33
N ALA A 579 -2.79 22.26 21.20
CA ALA A 579 -2.72 23.66 20.77
C ALA A 579 -4.12 24.26 20.55
N ALA A 580 -5.03 23.47 19.97
CA ALA A 580 -6.43 23.87 19.81
C ALA A 580 -7.16 24.08 21.14
N ALA A 581 -6.94 23.19 22.12
CA ALA A 581 -7.56 23.31 23.44
C ALA A 581 -7.05 24.53 24.22
N ILE A 582 -5.74 24.83 24.17
CA ILE A 582 -5.15 26.01 24.82
C ILE A 582 -5.69 27.30 24.19
N ARG A 583 -5.76 27.35 22.86
CA ARG A 583 -6.32 28.50 22.13
C ARG A 583 -7.78 28.76 22.47
N LEU A 584 -8.62 27.72 22.47
CA LEU A 584 -10.04 27.84 22.81
C LEU A 584 -10.26 28.21 24.30
N SER A 585 -9.38 27.74 25.19
CA SER A 585 -9.37 28.13 26.60
C SER A 585 -9.00 29.61 26.78
N ASN A 586 -7.97 30.10 26.08
CA ASN A 586 -7.52 31.50 26.18
C ASN A 586 -8.53 32.49 25.57
N MET A 587 -9.34 32.04 24.61
CA MET A 587 -10.42 32.83 24.01
C MET A 587 -11.73 32.80 24.83
N GLY A 588 -11.78 32.08 25.96
CA GLY A 588 -12.99 31.93 26.77
C GLY A 588 -14.09 31.07 26.11
N LEU A 589 -13.77 30.35 25.03
CA LEU A 589 -14.71 29.57 24.22
C LEU A 589 -14.78 28.09 24.63
N TRP A 590 -14.11 27.69 25.72
CA TRP A 590 -14.05 26.30 26.20
C TRP A 590 -14.66 26.17 27.61
N SER A 591 -15.84 25.54 27.72
CA SER A 591 -16.56 25.34 28.99
C SER A 591 -16.14 24.04 29.69
N THR A 592 -15.77 24.12 30.96
CA THR A 592 -15.36 22.97 31.80
C THR A 592 -16.53 22.21 32.45
N ASN A 593 -17.77 22.66 32.25
CA ASN A 593 -18.92 22.24 33.07
C ASN A 593 -19.77 21.08 32.50
N THR A 594 -19.22 20.21 31.65
CA THR A 594 -19.95 19.03 31.18
C THR A 594 -19.21 17.74 31.52
N THR A 595 -19.91 16.87 32.26
CA THR A 595 -19.58 15.51 32.73
C THR A 595 -19.40 14.48 31.60
N ALA A 596 -18.70 14.83 30.51
CA ALA A 596 -18.38 13.92 29.41
C ALA A 596 -16.85 13.70 29.32
N GLN A 597 -16.44 12.49 29.64
CA GLN A 597 -15.06 12.00 29.58
C GLN A 597 -14.54 11.98 28.13
N GLY A 598 -13.34 12.51 27.92
CA GLY A 598 -12.57 12.33 26.68
C GLY A 598 -11.53 13.42 26.45
N HIS A 599 -11.98 14.65 26.20
CA HIS A 599 -11.10 15.75 25.78
C HIS A 599 -10.71 16.73 26.90
N SER A 600 -11.39 16.70 28.05
CA SER A 600 -11.10 17.58 29.20
C SER A 600 -9.74 17.31 29.86
N ARG A 601 -9.21 16.07 29.77
CA ARG A 601 -7.88 15.69 30.28
C ARG A 601 -6.70 16.36 29.57
N ILE A 602 -6.91 16.95 28.39
CA ILE A 602 -5.85 17.69 27.69
C ILE A 602 -5.47 18.99 28.44
N LEU A 603 -6.42 19.60 29.17
CA LEU A 603 -6.16 20.80 29.97
C LEU A 603 -5.40 20.49 31.27
N ASP A 604 -5.59 19.30 31.85
CA ASP A 604 -4.80 18.86 33.01
C ASP A 604 -3.31 18.72 32.65
N ILE A 605 -3.02 18.34 31.39
CA ILE A 605 -1.65 18.29 30.87
C ILE A 605 -1.12 19.69 30.50
N ALA A 606 -2.01 20.64 30.16
CA ALA A 606 -1.63 22.01 29.83
C ALA A 606 -1.31 22.85 31.09
N LYS A 607 -1.97 22.58 32.23
CA LYS A 607 -1.71 23.27 33.51
C LYS A 607 -0.33 22.99 34.11
N LEU A 608 0.33 21.89 33.72
CA LEU A 608 1.65 21.49 34.20
C LEU A 608 2.81 22.18 33.46
N SER A 609 2.55 23.10 32.53
CA SER A 609 3.59 23.71 31.69
C SER A 609 3.30 25.17 31.39
N ALA A 610 3.45 26.03 32.40
CA ALA A 610 3.70 27.46 32.19
C ALA A 610 4.77 27.92 33.18
N PRO A 611 5.88 28.49 32.67
CA PRO A 611 6.07 29.92 32.91
C PRO A 611 6.41 30.67 31.62
N GLY A 612 5.78 31.83 31.44
CA GLY A 612 6.24 32.86 30.50
C GLY A 612 5.49 32.94 29.18
N SER A 613 4.19 33.23 29.22
CA SER A 613 3.52 33.87 28.08
C SER A 613 3.75 35.38 28.18
N THR A 614 4.56 35.94 27.28
CA THR A 614 4.30 37.30 26.77
C THR A 614 4.60 37.31 25.28
N GLU A 615 3.53 37.57 24.54
CA GLU A 615 3.45 38.20 23.21
C GLU A 615 4.42 37.72 22.12
N CYS A 616 3.85 37.14 21.06
CA CYS A 616 4.50 37.15 19.75
C CYS A 616 3.46 37.60 18.73
N SER A 617 3.54 38.87 18.31
CA SER A 617 2.75 39.45 17.22
C SER A 617 3.41 39.15 15.87
N ASP A 618 2.60 38.82 14.87
CA ASP A 618 2.97 38.45 13.49
C ASP A 618 3.56 39.61 12.63
N THR A 619 4.43 40.46 13.16
CA THR A 619 4.93 41.66 12.43
C THR A 619 6.44 41.85 12.50
N THR A 620 7.22 40.97 11.85
CA THR A 620 8.63 41.29 11.54
C THR A 620 8.96 40.83 10.12
N ILE A 621 9.19 41.80 9.23
CA ILE A 621 9.61 41.61 7.83
C ILE A 621 11.13 41.37 7.82
N LYS A 622 11.61 40.33 7.15
CA LYS A 622 13.05 40.08 6.91
C LYS A 622 13.34 40.11 5.41
N THR A 623 14.35 40.91 5.02
CA THR A 623 14.80 41.09 3.62
C THR A 623 16.20 40.52 3.46
N PHE A 624 16.45 39.69 2.45
CA PHE A 624 17.79 39.17 2.10
C PHE A 624 18.04 39.28 0.59
N ILE A 625 19.28 39.62 0.21
CA ILE A 625 19.73 39.82 -1.19
C ILE A 625 20.92 38.89 -1.39
N PHE A 626 20.91 38.05 -2.42
CA PHE A 626 22.05 37.16 -2.71
C PHE A 626 22.45 37.27 -4.17
N ASN A 627 23.70 37.65 -4.42
CA ASN A 627 24.26 37.65 -5.77
C ASN A 627 25.71 37.17 -5.73
N ARG A 628 25.97 35.84 -5.67
CA ARG A 628 27.22 35.18 -6.12
C ARG A 628 27.05 33.68 -6.39
N SER A 629 27.77 33.19 -7.41
CA SER A 629 27.87 31.81 -7.90
C SER A 629 28.96 31.00 -7.18
N TYR A 630 28.76 29.69 -6.99
CA TYR A 630 29.73 28.77 -6.37
C TYR A 630 30.05 27.53 -7.25
N THR A 631 31.25 26.98 -7.10
CA THR A 631 31.73 25.75 -7.76
C THR A 631 32.09 24.70 -6.69
N ILE A 632 31.67 23.45 -6.87
CA ILE A 632 31.92 22.34 -5.93
C ILE A 632 32.98 21.41 -6.52
N GLN A 633 34.11 21.25 -5.84
CA GLN A 633 35.05 20.14 -6.08
C GLN A 633 34.84 19.03 -5.04
N ARG A 634 34.98 17.78 -5.46
CA ARG A 634 34.83 16.58 -4.62
C ARG A 634 36.17 15.85 -4.60
N ASP A 635 36.87 15.91 -3.47
CA ASP A 635 37.94 14.96 -3.19
C ASP A 635 37.55 13.99 -2.09
N GLN A 636 37.98 12.74 -2.28
CA GLN A 636 37.85 11.64 -1.35
C GLN A 636 38.79 11.86 -0.16
N CYS A 637 38.36 11.39 1.01
CA CYS A 637 39.07 11.45 2.30
C CYS A 637 40.60 11.28 2.17
N GLY A 638 41.37 12.30 2.55
CA GLY A 638 42.83 12.23 2.66
C GLY A 638 43.46 13.55 3.10
N THR A 639 44.07 13.51 4.29
CA THR A 639 45.15 14.36 4.84
C THR A 639 45.32 15.80 4.33
N SER A 640 45.08 16.76 5.23
CA SER A 640 45.84 18.02 5.38
C SER A 640 46.32 18.69 4.10
N ASP A 641 45.45 19.41 3.42
CA ASP A 641 45.86 20.58 2.65
C ASP A 641 45.20 21.81 3.27
N GLU A 642 46.05 22.66 3.86
CA GLU A 642 45.76 24.03 4.29
C GLU A 642 45.40 24.86 3.05
N ASN A 643 44.23 24.64 2.46
CA ASN A 643 43.63 25.65 1.61
C ASN A 643 43.18 26.78 2.54
N ASN A 644 44.01 27.82 2.61
CA ASN A 644 43.83 29.00 3.44
C ASN A 644 42.69 29.84 2.83
N TYR A 645 41.45 29.40 3.04
CA TYR A 645 40.26 30.17 2.69
C TYR A 645 40.20 31.39 3.60
N ASP A 646 39.88 32.56 3.02
CA ASP A 646 39.81 33.82 3.75
C ASP A 646 38.72 33.79 4.84
N ILE A 647 37.69 32.96 4.67
CA ILE A 647 36.55 32.83 5.59
C ILE A 647 36.07 31.38 5.66
N ASN A 648 36.04 30.79 6.85
CA ASN A 648 35.60 29.42 7.09
C ASN A 648 34.33 29.43 7.93
N ILE A 649 33.28 28.73 7.47
CA ILE A 649 31.97 28.75 8.10
C ILE A 649 31.54 27.33 8.41
N TYR A 650 31.43 27.04 9.69
CA TYR A 650 31.00 25.75 10.23
C TYR A 650 29.53 25.84 10.56
N ILE A 651 28.76 24.91 10.01
CA ILE A 651 27.32 24.83 10.25
C ILE A 651 26.97 23.47 10.81
N ASP A 652 25.99 23.45 11.70
CA ASP A 652 25.55 22.22 12.35
C ASP A 652 24.05 22.32 12.68
N GLY A 653 23.33 21.20 12.56
CA GLY A 653 21.97 21.06 13.04
C GLY A 653 21.95 20.09 14.21
N ALA A 654 21.67 20.59 15.41
CA ALA A 654 21.54 19.76 16.59
C ALA A 654 20.07 19.62 16.98
N LYS A 655 19.65 18.48 17.53
CA LYS A 655 18.33 18.33 18.15
C LYS A 655 18.42 17.77 19.54
N ASN A 656 17.87 18.50 20.51
CA ASN A 656 17.80 18.10 21.90
C ASN A 656 16.33 18.04 22.38
N LYS A 657 16.13 17.69 23.65
CA LYS A 657 14.78 17.55 24.24
C LYS A 657 13.95 18.84 24.24
N LYS A 658 14.59 20.02 24.14
CA LYS A 658 13.93 21.34 24.09
C LYS A 658 13.61 21.78 22.67
N GLY A 659 14.32 21.27 21.67
CA GLY A 659 14.07 21.57 20.26
C GLY A 659 15.25 21.24 19.37
N SER A 660 15.07 21.45 18.07
CA SER A 660 16.16 21.51 17.11
C SER A 660 16.75 22.91 17.13
N GLY A 661 18.06 23.00 17.10
CA GLY A 661 18.82 24.22 17.07
C GLY A 661 19.88 24.12 15.98
N GLY A 662 19.93 25.11 15.12
CA GLY A 662 20.98 25.24 14.13
C GLY A 662 22.08 26.13 14.66
N GLY A 663 23.34 25.80 14.42
CA GLY A 663 24.50 26.58 14.81
C GLY A 663 25.28 27.06 13.60
N VAL A 664 25.69 28.33 13.61
CA VAL A 664 26.62 28.91 12.65
C VAL A 664 27.83 29.44 13.43
N PHE A 665 29.01 29.01 13.00
CA PHE A 665 30.26 29.49 13.55
C PHE A 665 31.22 29.89 12.43
N CYS A 666 31.66 31.15 12.43
CA CYS A 666 32.67 31.69 11.53
C CYS A 666 33.65 32.54 12.35
N PRO A 667 34.87 32.04 12.62
CA PRO A 667 35.84 32.76 13.46
C PRO A 667 36.36 34.04 12.80
N GLU A 668 36.51 34.07 11.48
CA GLU A 668 37.08 35.21 10.74
C GLU A 668 36.15 36.44 10.74
N LEU A 669 34.83 36.21 10.84
CA LEU A 669 33.83 37.27 10.96
C LEU A 669 33.29 37.44 12.39
N ASN A 670 33.86 36.71 13.36
CA ASN A 670 33.41 36.66 14.74
C ASN A 670 31.90 36.35 14.87
N LEU A 671 31.38 35.48 14.01
CA LEU A 671 29.99 35.04 14.03
C LEU A 671 29.89 33.73 14.82
N GLN A 672 29.16 33.77 15.91
CA GLN A 672 28.86 32.58 16.69
C GLN A 672 27.45 32.70 17.26
N TYR A 673 26.50 32.03 16.64
CA TYR A 673 25.14 32.05 17.14
C TYR A 673 24.41 30.75 16.80
N SER A 674 23.38 30.47 17.60
CA SER A 674 22.54 29.29 17.43
C SER A 674 21.08 29.71 17.42
N VAL A 675 20.31 29.14 16.51
CA VAL A 675 18.91 29.45 16.28
C VAL A 675 18.09 28.22 16.67
N SER A 676 17.19 28.38 17.64
CA SER A 676 16.28 27.30 17.99
C SER A 676 15.06 27.31 17.06
N PHE A 677 14.93 26.26 16.26
CA PHE A 677 13.78 26.04 15.37
C PHE A 677 12.64 25.29 16.08
N GLY A 678 12.74 25.16 17.41
CA GLY A 678 11.81 24.40 18.21
C GLY A 678 11.85 22.90 17.91
N ASN A 679 11.00 22.16 18.58
CA ASN A 679 10.95 20.70 18.56
C ASN A 679 10.32 20.10 17.29
N LYS A 680 9.67 20.93 16.46
CA LYS A 680 9.04 20.51 15.20
C LYS A 680 10.02 20.46 14.02
N ALA A 681 11.06 21.28 13.99
CA ALA A 681 12.05 21.24 12.92
C ALA A 681 12.91 19.96 13.01
N THR A 682 13.37 19.43 11.88
CA THR A 682 14.35 18.33 11.83
C THR A 682 15.77 18.87 11.99
N VAL A 683 16.75 17.99 12.27
CA VAL A 683 18.18 18.33 12.23
C VAL A 683 18.55 18.86 10.84
N PHE A 684 18.12 18.19 9.77
CA PHE A 684 18.27 18.68 8.40
C PHE A 684 17.68 20.08 8.19
N GLN A 685 16.49 20.38 8.70
CA GLN A 685 15.89 21.72 8.59
C GLN A 685 16.65 22.76 9.42
N ALA A 686 17.14 22.39 10.61
CA ALA A 686 17.94 23.26 11.45
C ALA A 686 19.31 23.57 10.84
N GLU A 687 19.93 22.58 10.20
CA GLU A 687 21.21 22.71 9.52
C GLU A 687 21.07 23.40 8.16
N ALA A 688 20.02 23.10 7.38
CA ALA A 688 19.68 23.82 6.15
C ALA A 688 19.43 25.30 6.44
N ALA A 689 18.73 25.59 7.53
CA ALA A 689 18.52 26.95 7.98
C ALA A 689 19.82 27.59 8.50
N SER A 690 20.72 26.84 9.14
CA SER A 690 22.05 27.34 9.54
C SER A 690 22.96 27.62 8.35
N LEU A 691 22.93 26.78 7.32
CA LEU A 691 23.58 27.04 6.03
C LEU A 691 23.06 28.34 5.41
N LEU A 692 21.73 28.50 5.38
CA LEU A 692 21.10 29.70 4.84
C LEU A 692 21.50 30.94 5.66
N ASP A 693 21.47 30.85 6.99
CA ASP A 693 21.80 31.96 7.88
C ASP A 693 23.29 32.32 7.80
N GLY A 694 24.18 31.32 7.78
CA GLY A 694 25.62 31.51 7.55
C GLY A 694 25.93 32.16 6.21
N ALA A 695 25.27 31.73 5.13
CA ALA A 695 25.37 32.37 3.82
C ALA A 695 24.86 33.83 3.83
N THR A 696 23.80 34.09 4.59
CA THR A 696 23.20 35.41 4.73
C THR A 696 24.14 36.43 5.36
N GLN A 697 24.86 36.04 6.41
CA GLN A 697 25.75 36.94 7.14
C GLN A 697 26.98 37.38 6.34
N ILE A 698 27.31 36.67 5.25
CA ILE A 698 28.48 36.93 4.40
C ILE A 698 28.12 37.52 3.03
N LYS A 699 26.85 37.84 2.78
CA LYS A 699 26.36 38.23 1.45
C LYS A 699 27.06 39.48 0.89
N ASP A 700 27.54 40.36 1.78
CA ASP A 700 28.15 41.65 1.44
C ASP A 700 29.69 41.59 1.37
N THR A 701 30.28 40.43 1.69
CA THR A 701 31.73 40.22 1.67
C THR A 701 32.22 40.05 0.23
N LYS A 702 33.08 40.96 -0.24
CA LYS A 702 33.58 40.99 -1.63
C LYS A 702 35.05 40.55 -1.68
N ASN A 703 35.37 39.75 -2.70
CA ASN A 703 36.74 39.30 -3.02
C ASN A 703 37.41 38.43 -1.94
N SER A 704 36.66 37.50 -1.35
CA SER A 704 37.17 36.52 -0.37
C SER A 704 36.78 35.11 -0.80
N ASN A 705 37.68 34.14 -0.55
CA ASN A 705 37.43 32.72 -0.75
C ASN A 705 36.78 32.14 0.51
N ILE A 706 35.56 31.59 0.38
CA ILE A 706 34.71 31.19 1.52
C ILE A 706 34.43 29.69 1.47
N CYS A 707 34.63 29.00 2.59
CA CYS A 707 34.40 27.56 2.70
C CYS A 707 33.31 27.25 3.73
N PHE A 708 32.30 26.46 3.35
CA PHE A 708 31.27 25.95 4.26
C PHE A 708 31.55 24.49 4.64
N TYR A 709 31.67 24.23 5.93
CA TYR A 709 31.84 22.91 6.49
C TYR A 709 30.52 22.41 7.06
N THR A 710 29.99 21.33 6.47
CA THR A 710 28.82 20.57 6.94
C THR A 710 29.14 19.09 6.83
N ASP A 711 28.78 18.32 7.85
CA ASP A 711 28.91 16.85 7.87
C ASP A 711 27.61 16.16 7.41
N SER A 712 26.58 16.93 7.08
CA SER A 712 25.29 16.44 6.64
C SER A 712 25.29 16.05 5.17
N MET A 713 25.48 14.76 4.93
CA MET A 713 25.32 14.13 3.61
C MET A 713 23.93 14.35 3.00
N ALA A 714 22.92 14.62 3.83
CA ALA A 714 21.58 15.01 3.40
C ALA A 714 21.53 16.45 2.86
N ILE A 715 22.20 17.40 3.53
CA ILE A 715 22.39 18.78 3.04
C ILE A 715 23.22 18.77 1.76
N LEU A 716 24.36 18.06 1.74
CA LEU A 716 25.19 17.90 0.52
C LEU A 716 24.41 17.21 -0.62
N GLY A 717 23.56 16.25 -0.27
CA GLY A 717 22.63 15.59 -1.19
C GLY A 717 21.53 16.51 -1.70
N ALA A 718 20.94 17.34 -0.85
CA ALA A 718 19.89 18.31 -1.17
C ALA A 718 20.42 19.48 -2.01
N LEU A 719 21.60 20.01 -1.67
CA LEU A 719 22.37 20.96 -2.47
C LEU A 719 22.72 20.37 -3.84
N GLY A 720 22.96 19.06 -3.91
CA GLY A 720 23.17 18.30 -5.15
C GLY A 720 21.91 17.81 -5.88
N ARG A 721 20.69 18.11 -5.38
CA ARG A 721 19.38 17.67 -5.90
C ARG A 721 18.50 18.85 -6.36
N THR A 722 19.08 20.00 -6.66
CA THR A 722 18.34 21.06 -7.35
C THR A 722 18.06 20.64 -8.79
N VAL A 723 16.98 21.17 -9.40
CA VAL A 723 16.69 20.96 -10.83
C VAL A 723 17.88 21.41 -11.68
N GLU A 724 18.58 22.45 -11.25
CA GLU A 724 19.82 22.91 -11.85
C GLU A 724 20.93 21.83 -11.82
N ALA A 725 21.19 21.23 -10.65
CA ALA A 725 22.15 20.13 -10.54
C ALA A 725 21.73 18.88 -11.32
N TYR A 726 20.42 18.63 -11.47
CA TYR A 726 19.90 17.56 -12.32
C TYR A 726 20.17 17.82 -13.80
N MET A 727 19.88 19.03 -14.29
CA MET A 727 20.18 19.43 -15.68
C MET A 727 21.68 19.35 -15.99
N GLN A 728 22.53 19.81 -15.08
CA GLN A 728 24.00 19.68 -15.21
C GLN A 728 24.44 18.22 -15.27
N ARG A 729 23.81 17.34 -14.50
CA ARG A 729 24.11 15.90 -14.51
C ARG A 729 23.70 15.24 -15.82
N LEU A 730 22.52 15.58 -16.36
CA LEU A 730 22.08 15.09 -17.66
C LEU A 730 23.02 15.54 -18.78
N ALA A 731 23.44 16.80 -18.78
CA ALA A 731 24.41 17.31 -19.75
C ALA A 731 25.77 16.59 -19.67
N ARG A 732 26.22 16.22 -18.45
CA ARG A 732 27.46 15.42 -18.27
C ARG A 732 27.29 13.95 -18.66
N ALA A 733 26.13 13.37 -18.40
CA ALA A 733 25.85 11.96 -18.65
C ALA A 733 25.58 11.66 -20.13
N TYR A 734 25.00 12.63 -20.86
CA TYR A 734 24.62 12.50 -22.27
C TYR A 734 25.15 13.69 -23.10
N PRO A 735 26.47 13.96 -23.10
CA PRO A 735 27.04 15.17 -23.71
C PRO A 735 26.89 15.20 -25.24
N ASP A 736 26.69 14.05 -25.87
CA ASP A 736 26.40 13.87 -27.30
C ASP A 736 24.98 14.28 -27.68
N LYS A 737 24.06 14.33 -26.71
CA LYS A 737 22.63 14.61 -26.94
C LYS A 737 22.12 15.84 -26.22
N VAL A 738 22.75 16.24 -25.12
CA VAL A 738 22.24 17.26 -24.19
C VAL A 738 23.24 18.40 -24.07
N THR A 739 22.81 19.60 -24.41
CA THR A 739 23.54 20.84 -24.12
C THR A 739 22.79 21.64 -23.06
N LEU A 740 23.43 21.89 -21.92
CA LEU A 740 22.96 22.86 -20.93
C LEU A 740 23.30 24.26 -21.42
N VAL A 741 22.30 25.12 -21.56
CA VAL A 741 22.48 26.50 -22.02
C VAL A 741 22.04 27.47 -20.92
N SER A 742 22.86 28.49 -20.69
CA SER A 742 22.49 29.60 -19.82
C SER A 742 21.69 30.63 -20.61
N GLY A 743 20.38 30.68 -20.37
CA GLY A 743 19.46 31.56 -21.09
C GLY A 743 19.56 33.02 -20.63
N GLY A 744 19.76 33.21 -19.33
CA GLY A 744 19.94 34.51 -18.69
C GLY A 744 19.85 34.39 -17.18
N ILE A 745 19.60 35.52 -16.53
CA ILE A 745 19.53 35.63 -15.08
C ILE A 745 18.18 36.28 -14.73
N SER A 746 17.52 35.81 -13.68
CA SER A 746 16.28 36.36 -13.14
C SER A 746 16.49 37.71 -12.46
N PHE A 747 15.41 38.33 -11.98
CA PHE A 747 15.48 39.62 -11.29
C PHE A 747 16.38 39.59 -10.05
N GLU A 748 16.26 38.56 -9.21
CA GLU A 748 17.06 38.38 -7.98
C GLU A 748 18.41 37.69 -8.23
N GLY A 749 18.85 37.53 -9.49
CA GLY A 749 20.20 37.05 -9.80
C GLY A 749 20.35 35.53 -9.98
N ARG A 750 19.26 34.77 -10.09
CA ARG A 750 19.31 33.31 -10.27
C ARG A 750 19.41 32.91 -11.75
N PRO A 751 20.21 31.90 -12.10
CA PRO A 751 20.32 31.46 -13.50
C PRO A 751 19.00 30.85 -14.00
N ILE A 752 18.62 31.23 -15.22
CA ILE A 752 17.50 30.61 -15.96
C ILE A 752 18.13 29.76 -17.06
N ASN A 753 18.41 28.50 -16.70
CA ASN A 753 19.04 27.55 -17.59
C ASN A 753 18.00 26.65 -18.26
N TYR A 754 18.34 26.18 -19.46
CA TYR A 754 17.50 25.28 -20.24
C TYR A 754 18.33 24.22 -20.94
N LEU A 755 17.67 23.12 -21.31
CA LEU A 755 18.30 22.01 -22.02
C LEU A 755 17.93 22.06 -23.50
N ARG A 756 18.95 22.00 -24.36
CA ARG A 756 18.81 21.64 -25.78
C ARG A 756 19.10 20.16 -25.94
N ILE A 757 18.13 19.41 -26.45
CA ILE A 757 18.23 17.97 -26.63
C ILE A 757 18.14 17.64 -28.11
N SER A 758 19.20 17.06 -28.66
CA SER A 758 19.32 16.80 -30.10
C SER A 758 20.39 15.76 -30.37
N THR A 759 20.08 14.78 -31.23
CA THR A 759 21.06 13.84 -31.78
C THR A 759 22.01 14.46 -32.80
N THR A 760 21.68 15.67 -33.30
CA THR A 760 22.42 16.38 -34.34
C THR A 760 22.98 17.70 -33.82
N ASN A 761 22.99 17.91 -32.50
CA ASN A 761 23.41 19.15 -31.84
C ASN A 761 22.82 20.41 -32.49
N PHE A 762 21.52 20.36 -32.85
CA PHE A 762 20.78 21.43 -33.53
C PHE A 762 21.33 21.84 -34.91
N GLN A 763 22.26 21.08 -35.51
CA GLN A 763 22.85 21.40 -36.82
C GLN A 763 21.96 21.02 -38.00
N ASP A 764 21.17 19.96 -37.85
CA ASP A 764 20.27 19.50 -38.91
C ASP A 764 19.00 20.36 -38.96
N SER A 765 19.02 21.35 -39.87
CA SER A 765 17.91 22.28 -40.13
C SER A 765 16.58 21.59 -40.53
N SER A 766 16.62 20.32 -40.96
CA SER A 766 15.46 19.53 -41.39
C SER A 766 14.63 18.97 -40.22
N LYS A 767 15.16 19.00 -38.99
CA LYS A 767 14.43 18.61 -37.79
C LYS A 767 13.60 19.79 -37.26
N PRO A 768 12.31 19.63 -36.93
CA PRO A 768 11.55 20.65 -36.21
C PRO A 768 12.02 20.75 -34.77
N VAL A 769 11.72 21.88 -34.13
CA VAL A 769 11.95 22.11 -32.70
C VAL A 769 10.63 22.08 -31.94
N VAL A 770 10.61 21.37 -30.80
CA VAL A 770 9.55 21.44 -29.80
C VAL A 770 10.07 22.22 -28.60
N PHE A 771 9.41 23.32 -28.26
CA PHE A 771 9.70 24.13 -27.09
C PHE A 771 8.69 23.81 -25.99
N MET A 772 9.17 23.56 -24.78
CA MET A 772 8.31 23.42 -23.60
C MET A 772 8.91 24.14 -22.38
N GLN A 773 8.05 24.81 -21.63
CA GLN A 773 8.42 25.43 -20.36
C GLN A 773 7.40 25.13 -19.26
N SER A 774 7.84 25.22 -18.02
CA SER A 774 6.98 25.13 -16.83
C SER A 774 7.38 26.15 -15.76
N LEU A 775 6.50 26.31 -14.77
CA LEU A 775 6.68 27.24 -13.65
C LEU A 775 6.88 28.69 -14.10
N LEU A 776 6.17 29.13 -15.14
CA LEU A 776 6.05 30.57 -15.43
C LEU A 776 5.28 31.24 -14.28
N HIS A 777 4.22 30.57 -13.78
CA HIS A 777 3.68 30.81 -12.45
C HIS A 777 4.29 29.86 -11.44
N CYS A 778 4.88 30.43 -10.39
CA CYS A 778 5.69 29.66 -9.46
C CYS A 778 4.91 28.71 -8.54
N ARG A 779 3.63 28.98 -8.22
CA ARG A 779 2.79 28.10 -7.36
C ARG A 779 2.38 26.78 -8.02
N GLU A 780 2.57 26.62 -9.32
CA GLU A 780 2.02 25.53 -10.14
C GLU A 780 2.98 24.34 -10.20
N TRP A 781 3.40 23.85 -9.02
CA TRP A 781 4.50 22.90 -8.86
C TRP A 781 4.40 21.63 -9.72
N ILE A 782 3.19 21.15 -9.98
CA ILE A 782 2.97 19.95 -10.79
C ILE A 782 3.43 20.11 -12.25
N GLY A 783 3.47 21.34 -12.78
CA GLY A 783 3.98 21.60 -14.12
C GLY A 783 5.46 21.21 -14.30
N GLN A 784 6.27 21.36 -13.25
CA GLN A 784 7.68 20.94 -13.27
C GLN A 784 7.83 19.42 -13.36
N ALA A 785 6.88 18.65 -12.81
CA ALA A 785 6.90 17.20 -12.94
C ALA A 785 6.78 16.77 -14.40
N ALA A 786 5.96 17.46 -15.20
CA ALA A 786 5.78 17.15 -16.62
C ALA A 786 7.04 17.41 -17.46
N THR A 787 7.73 18.54 -17.22
CA THR A 787 8.99 18.85 -17.92
C THR A 787 10.12 17.90 -17.52
N LEU A 788 10.22 17.52 -16.24
CA LEU A 788 11.21 16.55 -15.77
C LEU A 788 10.92 15.13 -16.29
N TYR A 789 9.66 14.72 -16.37
CA TYR A 789 9.28 13.42 -16.93
C TYR A 789 9.61 13.33 -18.43
N ALA A 790 9.41 14.42 -19.18
CA ALA A 790 9.84 14.51 -20.57
C ALA A 790 11.36 14.33 -20.73
N LEU A 791 12.17 14.93 -19.84
CA LEU A 791 13.62 14.71 -19.83
C LEU A 791 13.98 13.25 -19.60
N GLU A 792 13.33 12.60 -18.64
CA GLU A 792 13.54 11.19 -18.34
C GLU A 792 13.21 10.29 -19.55
N LYS A 793 12.07 10.50 -20.20
CA LYS A 793 11.63 9.71 -21.35
C LYS A 793 12.41 9.97 -22.63
N LEU A 794 12.98 11.16 -22.81
CA LEU A 794 13.83 11.43 -23.96
C LEU A 794 15.25 10.86 -23.79
N LEU A 795 15.77 10.83 -22.56
CA LEU A 795 17.20 10.59 -22.30
C LEU A 795 17.51 9.31 -21.52
N VAL A 796 16.80 9.06 -20.42
CA VAL A 796 17.12 8.01 -19.45
C VAL A 796 16.41 6.70 -19.80
N ASP A 797 15.10 6.78 -20.01
CA ASP A 797 14.23 5.65 -20.34
C ASP A 797 13.59 5.88 -21.72
N ASN A 798 14.44 5.95 -22.75
CA ASN A 798 14.02 6.20 -24.11
C ASN A 798 13.44 4.93 -24.77
N THR A 799 12.12 4.83 -24.73
CA THR A 799 11.35 3.77 -25.41
C THR A 799 10.83 4.20 -26.78
N GLU A 800 10.89 5.49 -27.11
CA GLU A 800 10.31 6.12 -28.31
C GLU A 800 11.39 6.92 -29.06
N SER A 801 12.37 6.21 -29.62
CA SER A 801 13.55 6.81 -30.25
C SER A 801 13.23 7.75 -31.43
N ASP A 802 12.06 7.63 -32.05
CA ASP A 802 11.61 8.51 -33.12
C ASP A 802 11.55 9.98 -32.67
N LEU A 803 11.17 10.22 -31.41
CA LEU A 803 11.01 11.55 -30.84
C LEU A 803 12.33 12.30 -30.67
N ILE A 804 13.42 11.63 -30.33
CA ILE A 804 14.74 12.29 -30.19
C ILE A 804 15.51 12.33 -31.53
N ASN A 805 15.33 11.30 -32.36
CA ASN A 805 16.03 11.19 -33.63
C ASN A 805 15.51 12.19 -34.66
N ASN A 806 14.20 12.46 -34.66
CA ASN A 806 13.57 13.30 -35.68
C ASN A 806 13.18 14.70 -35.21
N ILE A 807 13.20 14.98 -33.91
CA ILE A 807 12.80 16.27 -33.33
C ILE A 807 13.92 16.77 -32.40
N ASP A 808 14.16 18.08 -32.42
CA ASP A 808 15.01 18.75 -31.45
C ASP A 808 14.16 19.37 -30.34
N TRP A 809 14.59 19.30 -29.08
CA TRP A 809 13.80 19.76 -27.95
C TRP A 809 14.49 20.89 -27.19
N ILE A 810 13.73 21.91 -26.83
CA ILE A 810 14.14 22.96 -25.90
C ILE A 810 13.23 22.88 -24.68
N ILE A 811 13.81 22.56 -23.53
CA ILE A 811 13.06 22.36 -22.29
C ILE A 811 13.56 23.35 -21.23
N VAL A 812 12.65 24.18 -20.72
CA VAL A 812 12.86 25.13 -19.63
C VAL A 812 12.07 24.68 -18.39
N PRO A 813 12.65 23.88 -17.48
CA PRO A 813 11.89 23.34 -16.34
C PRO A 813 11.42 24.41 -15.34
N THR A 814 12.15 25.53 -15.22
CA THR A 814 11.86 26.60 -14.26
C THR A 814 11.99 27.97 -14.92
N ALA A 815 10.90 28.51 -15.46
CA ALA A 815 10.89 29.83 -16.08
C ALA A 815 10.92 30.99 -15.08
N ASN A 816 10.37 30.81 -13.87
CA ASN A 816 10.33 31.81 -12.79
C ASN A 816 11.06 31.32 -11.53
N PRO A 817 12.40 31.28 -11.52
CA PRO A 817 13.16 30.73 -10.39
C PRO A 817 12.96 31.53 -9.10
N ASP A 818 12.87 32.86 -9.18
CA ASP A 818 12.72 33.72 -7.99
C ASP A 818 11.37 33.51 -7.31
N GLY A 819 10.29 33.53 -8.11
CA GLY A 819 8.96 33.19 -7.62
C GLY A 819 8.92 31.77 -7.06
N TYR A 820 9.56 30.80 -7.73
CA TYR A 820 9.54 29.39 -7.31
C TYR A 820 10.19 29.19 -5.95
N VAL A 821 11.37 29.77 -5.73
CA VAL A 821 12.04 29.77 -4.42
C VAL A 821 11.16 30.46 -3.38
N HIS A 822 10.56 31.60 -3.71
CA HIS A 822 9.65 32.31 -2.80
C HIS A 822 8.42 31.47 -2.39
N THR A 823 7.92 30.57 -3.25
CA THR A 823 6.83 29.64 -2.89
C THR A 823 7.23 28.56 -1.88
N HIS A 824 8.52 28.25 -1.77
CA HIS A 824 9.04 27.32 -0.76
C HIS A 824 9.39 28.02 0.55
N GLU A 825 9.81 29.28 0.48
CA GLU A 825 10.36 30.01 1.63
C GLU A 825 9.35 30.89 2.37
N ALA A 826 8.40 31.50 1.65
CA ALA A 826 7.54 32.55 2.21
C ALA A 826 6.06 32.36 1.90
N ASN A 827 5.66 32.36 0.62
CA ASN A 827 4.25 32.31 0.23
C ASN A 827 4.00 31.24 -0.83
N ARG A 828 3.49 30.10 -0.38
CA ARG A 828 3.17 28.95 -1.24
C ARG A 828 2.22 29.29 -2.40
N TYR A 829 1.34 30.27 -2.24
CA TYR A 829 0.36 30.65 -3.26
C TYR A 829 0.82 31.84 -4.13
N TRP A 830 2.08 32.27 -4.00
CA TRP A 830 2.67 33.28 -4.86
C TRP A 830 2.69 32.83 -6.33
N ARG A 831 2.38 33.76 -7.24
CA ARG A 831 2.27 33.48 -8.68
C ARG A 831 3.33 34.19 -9.51
N LYS A 832 3.55 35.48 -9.20
CA LYS A 832 4.34 36.44 -9.96
C LYS A 832 5.84 36.19 -9.84
N ASN A 833 6.67 36.96 -10.54
CA ASN A 833 8.10 37.06 -10.22
C ASN A 833 8.31 37.86 -8.91
N ARG A 834 9.55 38.29 -8.65
CA ARG A 834 9.94 39.01 -7.42
C ARG A 834 10.41 40.44 -7.63
N LYS A 835 10.00 41.07 -8.75
CA LYS A 835 10.38 42.46 -9.08
C LYS A 835 9.98 43.46 -8.00
N ASP A 836 10.96 44.18 -7.45
CA ASP A 836 10.78 45.27 -6.48
C ASP A 836 10.78 46.66 -7.12
N GLY A 837 10.67 47.70 -6.29
CA GLY A 837 10.68 49.11 -6.70
C GLY A 837 9.45 49.51 -7.52
N LEU A 838 8.36 48.77 -7.41
CA LEU A 838 7.13 48.98 -8.19
C LEU A 838 6.05 49.75 -7.41
N PHE A 839 6.06 49.70 -6.08
CA PHE A 839 5.07 50.35 -5.22
C PHE A 839 5.72 51.01 -4.00
N ILE A 840 4.99 51.90 -3.32
CA ILE A 840 5.51 52.58 -2.12
C ILE A 840 5.86 51.53 -1.06
N ASN A 841 7.12 51.54 -0.63
CA ASN A 841 7.70 50.60 0.34
C ASN A 841 7.57 49.12 -0.07
N ASP A 842 7.36 48.82 -1.36
CA ASP A 842 7.18 47.46 -1.89
C ASP A 842 6.13 46.61 -1.15
N ILE A 843 5.10 47.28 -0.60
CA ILE A 843 3.91 46.61 -0.02
C ILE A 843 3.30 45.62 -1.02
N CYS A 844 3.40 45.98 -2.30
CA CYS A 844 3.03 45.14 -3.43
C CYS A 844 4.21 45.07 -4.39
N MET A 845 4.50 43.85 -4.87
CA MET A 845 5.65 43.61 -5.74
C MET A 845 5.38 42.45 -6.71
N GLY A 846 6.28 42.27 -7.66
CA GLY A 846 6.22 41.22 -8.68
C GLY A 846 5.26 41.54 -9.83
N VAL A 847 5.60 40.97 -10.99
CA VAL A 847 4.87 41.05 -12.26
C VAL A 847 4.36 39.65 -12.62
N ASP A 848 3.14 39.55 -13.13
CA ASP A 848 2.65 38.32 -13.75
C ASP A 848 3.37 38.13 -15.08
N LEU A 849 4.32 37.19 -15.10
CA LEU A 849 5.13 36.91 -16.28
C LEU A 849 4.26 36.48 -17.46
N ASN A 850 3.10 35.83 -17.23
CA ASN A 850 2.18 35.46 -18.29
C ASN A 850 1.20 36.61 -18.68
N ARG A 851 1.53 37.84 -18.29
CA ARG A 851 0.91 39.09 -18.76
C ARG A 851 1.93 40.09 -19.33
N ASN A 852 3.22 39.72 -19.37
CA ASN A 852 4.33 40.62 -19.69
C ASN A 852 4.85 40.49 -21.13
N TYR A 853 4.22 39.68 -22.00
CA TYR A 853 4.66 39.55 -23.40
C TYR A 853 4.03 40.62 -24.31
N ASP A 854 4.72 40.96 -25.41
CA ASP A 854 4.29 42.00 -26.37
C ASP A 854 3.22 41.50 -27.35
N ILE A 855 2.05 41.14 -26.81
CA ILE A 855 0.88 40.73 -27.59
C ILE A 855 -0.39 41.16 -26.85
N PHE A 856 -1.12 42.11 -27.43
CA PHE A 856 -2.26 42.77 -26.78
C PHE A 856 -1.92 43.32 -25.37
N TRP A 857 -0.65 43.61 -25.11
CA TRP A 857 -0.18 43.92 -23.76
C TRP A 857 -1.00 45.05 -23.12
N SER A 858 -1.30 44.92 -21.81
CA SER A 858 -2.14 45.82 -21.00
C SER A 858 -3.63 45.93 -21.35
N THR A 859 -4.16 45.17 -22.32
CA THR A 859 -5.59 45.27 -22.67
C THR A 859 -6.50 44.46 -21.75
N GLU A 860 -6.07 43.26 -21.34
CA GLU A 860 -6.83 42.31 -20.51
C GLU A 860 -5.97 41.82 -19.32
N SER A 861 -5.38 42.80 -18.63
CA SER A 861 -4.51 42.60 -17.47
C SER A 861 -4.53 43.82 -16.55
N SER A 862 -4.02 43.68 -15.32
CA SER A 862 -4.11 44.75 -14.33
C SER A 862 -2.93 45.72 -14.42
N ASN A 863 -3.23 47.02 -14.31
CA ASN A 863 -2.23 48.08 -14.11
C ASN A 863 -1.81 48.24 -12.64
N SER A 864 -2.48 47.54 -11.70
CA SER A 864 -2.18 47.64 -10.27
C SER A 864 -1.11 46.62 -9.87
N VAL A 865 0.01 47.10 -9.32
CA VAL A 865 1.11 46.26 -8.82
C VAL A 865 0.63 45.25 -7.76
N CYS A 866 -0.38 45.58 -6.98
CA CYS A 866 -0.96 44.69 -5.97
C CYS A 866 -1.78 43.54 -6.56
N SER A 867 -2.12 43.60 -7.84
CA SER A 867 -2.85 42.53 -8.51
C SER A 867 -1.94 41.36 -8.82
N ASP A 868 -2.50 40.15 -8.73
CA ASP A 868 -1.86 38.91 -9.18
C ASP A 868 -1.70 38.86 -10.70
N THR A 869 -2.40 39.71 -11.45
CA THR A 869 -2.35 39.81 -12.93
C THR A 869 -1.68 41.11 -13.40
N PHE A 870 -0.83 41.72 -12.57
CA PHE A 870 -0.09 42.93 -12.93
C PHE A 870 0.82 42.70 -14.13
N HIS A 871 0.67 43.48 -15.21
CA HIS A 871 1.35 43.23 -16.49
C HIS A 871 2.77 43.80 -16.62
N GLY A 872 3.27 44.50 -15.59
CA GLY A 872 4.59 45.13 -15.63
C GLY A 872 4.56 46.54 -16.22
N ARG A 873 5.73 47.17 -16.32
CA ARG A 873 5.86 48.58 -16.79
C ARG A 873 5.80 48.73 -18.31
N ALA A 874 6.22 47.69 -19.01
CA ALA A 874 6.25 47.60 -20.46
C ALA A 874 6.25 46.11 -20.84
N PRO A 875 5.94 45.76 -22.09
CA PRO A 875 6.21 44.42 -22.60
C PRO A 875 7.68 44.05 -22.41
N PHE A 876 7.94 42.82 -21.99
CA PHE A 876 9.26 42.27 -21.68
C PHE A 876 10.06 43.11 -20.67
N SER A 877 9.38 43.80 -19.75
CA SER A 877 10.05 44.52 -18.67
C SER A 877 10.77 43.59 -17.70
N GLU A 878 10.37 42.32 -17.64
CA GLU A 878 10.94 41.33 -16.72
C GLU A 878 12.03 40.47 -17.37
N PRO A 879 13.17 40.29 -16.70
CA PRO A 879 14.29 39.52 -17.25
C PRO A 879 13.93 38.06 -17.53
N GLU A 880 13.02 37.46 -16.76
CA GLU A 880 12.55 36.10 -16.98
C GLU A 880 11.86 35.95 -18.34
N THR A 881 10.97 36.89 -18.70
CA THR A 881 10.29 36.86 -20.02
C THR A 881 11.23 37.19 -21.17
N ALA A 882 12.24 38.02 -20.93
CA ALA A 882 13.26 38.34 -21.92
C ALA A 882 14.10 37.10 -22.31
N VAL A 883 14.30 36.14 -21.39
CA VAL A 883 14.96 34.87 -21.70
C VAL A 883 14.11 34.05 -22.68
N THR A 884 12.82 33.85 -22.39
CA THR A 884 11.93 33.14 -23.33
C THR A 884 11.88 33.86 -24.68
N LYS A 885 11.78 35.19 -24.70
CA LYS A 885 11.86 35.99 -25.93
C LYS A 885 13.13 35.70 -26.73
N LYS A 886 14.30 35.71 -26.08
CA LYS A 886 15.59 35.44 -26.73
C LYS A 886 15.62 34.06 -27.38
N ILE A 887 15.13 33.03 -26.67
CA ILE A 887 15.08 31.65 -27.19
C ILE A 887 14.15 31.57 -28.40
N LEU A 888 12.98 32.22 -28.33
CA LEU A 888 12.04 32.28 -29.44
C LEU A 888 12.63 33.04 -30.63
N ASP A 889 13.27 34.19 -30.42
CA ASP A 889 13.92 34.95 -31.48
C ASP A 889 15.02 34.14 -32.20
N GLU A 890 15.76 33.30 -31.47
CA GLU A 890 16.82 32.44 -32.01
C GLU A 890 16.29 31.24 -32.80
N HIS A 891 15.14 30.69 -32.43
CA HIS A 891 14.69 29.38 -32.93
C HIS A 891 13.31 29.37 -33.61
N LYS A 892 12.57 30.48 -33.64
CA LYS A 892 11.18 30.57 -34.15
C LYS A 892 10.99 29.97 -35.55
N ASP A 893 11.99 30.06 -36.43
CA ASP A 893 11.89 29.57 -37.81
C ASP A 893 11.79 28.04 -37.91
N ARG A 894 12.10 27.32 -36.82
CA ARG A 894 12.03 25.87 -36.71
C ARG A 894 11.13 25.38 -35.58
N ILE A 895 10.71 26.26 -34.66
CA ILE A 895 9.79 25.87 -33.59
C ILE A 895 8.43 25.59 -34.21
N GLU A 896 8.01 24.35 -34.06
CA GLU A 896 6.76 23.85 -34.62
C GLU A 896 5.68 23.67 -33.57
N LEU A 897 6.09 23.35 -32.34
CA LEU A 897 5.20 23.20 -31.20
C LEU A 897 5.78 23.97 -30.01
N PHE A 898 4.99 24.89 -29.47
CA PHE A 898 5.28 25.62 -28.24
C PHE A 898 4.27 25.21 -27.16
N LEU A 899 4.77 24.79 -25.99
CA LEU A 899 3.98 24.36 -24.85
C LEU A 899 4.36 25.14 -23.60
N ASP A 900 3.41 25.90 -23.06
CA ASP A 900 3.51 26.52 -21.74
C ASP A 900 2.67 25.72 -20.74
N ILE A 901 3.32 25.06 -19.77
CA ILE A 901 2.67 24.11 -18.86
C ILE A 901 2.36 24.79 -17.53
N HIS A 902 1.06 24.89 -17.25
CA HIS A 902 0.43 25.51 -16.09
C HIS A 902 -0.40 24.50 -15.28
N SER A 903 -0.90 24.94 -14.14
CA SER A 903 -2.03 24.28 -13.46
C SER A 903 -2.92 25.35 -12.78
N PHE A 904 -4.21 25.12 -12.54
CA PHE A 904 -4.93 23.87 -12.71
C PHE A 904 -6.21 24.07 -13.50
N GLY A 905 -6.68 23.00 -14.14
CA GLY A 905 -7.99 23.03 -14.76
C GLY A 905 -8.37 21.88 -15.68
N SER A 906 -7.41 21.07 -16.13
CA SER A 906 -7.60 20.08 -17.21
C SER A 906 -8.01 20.77 -18.51
N TYR A 907 -7.17 21.68 -19.01
CA TYR A 907 -7.40 22.38 -20.28
C TYR A 907 -6.24 22.25 -21.25
N VAL A 908 -6.56 22.23 -22.55
CA VAL A 908 -5.62 22.49 -23.64
C VAL A 908 -6.07 23.76 -24.34
N LEU A 909 -5.37 24.86 -24.11
CA LEU A 909 -5.77 26.19 -24.56
C LEU A 909 -4.89 26.67 -25.71
N TYR A 910 -5.47 27.42 -26.64
CA TYR A 910 -4.75 28.01 -27.78
C TYR A 910 -5.34 29.35 -28.20
N GLY A 911 -4.56 30.12 -28.96
CA GLY A 911 -5.05 31.30 -29.68
C GLY A 911 -5.57 32.41 -28.76
N TYR A 912 -5.80 33.57 -29.36
CA TYR A 912 -5.56 34.77 -28.57
C TYR A 912 -6.51 34.94 -27.41
N GLY A 913 -5.94 35.28 -26.25
CA GLY A 913 -6.68 35.60 -25.04
C GLY A 913 -7.50 36.90 -25.15
N SER A 914 -7.38 37.64 -26.26
CA SER A 914 -8.32 38.71 -26.64
C SER A 914 -9.68 38.19 -27.12
N GLY A 915 -9.80 36.87 -27.38
CA GLY A 915 -10.97 36.25 -28.00
C GLY A 915 -10.93 36.21 -29.52
N GLN A 916 -9.92 36.84 -30.14
CA GLN A 916 -9.68 36.71 -31.57
C GLN A 916 -9.11 35.32 -31.88
N LEU A 917 -9.74 34.60 -32.82
CA LEU A 917 -9.21 33.34 -33.30
C LEU A 917 -8.04 33.57 -34.29
N PRO A 918 -6.93 32.83 -34.16
CA PRO A 918 -5.87 32.86 -35.16
C PRO A 918 -6.34 32.22 -36.48
N SER A 919 -5.68 32.55 -37.59
CA SER A 919 -6.05 32.06 -38.93
C SER A 919 -6.04 30.54 -39.05
N ASN A 920 -5.17 29.86 -38.28
CA ASN A 920 -5.08 28.41 -38.18
C ASN A 920 -5.87 27.83 -36.98
N GLY A 921 -6.85 28.56 -36.43
CA GLY A 921 -7.59 28.16 -35.24
C GLY A 921 -8.26 26.78 -35.31
N LEU A 922 -8.70 26.34 -36.49
CA LEU A 922 -9.23 24.98 -36.70
C LEU A 922 -8.14 23.91 -36.54
N ALA A 923 -6.93 24.15 -37.07
CA ALA A 923 -5.81 23.22 -36.93
C ALA A 923 -5.33 23.15 -35.48
N LEU A 924 -5.29 24.30 -34.79
CA LEU A 924 -4.99 24.36 -33.35
C LEU A 924 -6.02 23.58 -32.53
N HIS A 925 -7.32 23.73 -32.82
CA HIS A 925 -8.35 22.97 -32.13
C HIS A 925 -8.20 21.46 -32.35
N LEU A 926 -7.97 21.03 -33.58
CA LEU A 926 -7.83 19.61 -33.93
C LEU A 926 -6.65 18.96 -33.19
N VAL A 927 -5.49 19.62 -33.18
CA VAL A 927 -4.30 19.11 -32.49
C VAL A 927 -4.46 19.21 -30.98
N GLY A 928 -5.14 20.24 -30.47
CA GLY A 928 -5.51 20.34 -29.06
C GLY A 928 -6.40 19.18 -28.61
N VAL A 929 -7.37 18.76 -29.43
CA VAL A 929 -8.20 17.56 -29.19
C VAL A 929 -7.36 16.30 -29.18
N LEU A 930 -6.42 16.15 -30.12
CA LEU A 930 -5.50 15.01 -30.15
C LEU A 930 -4.67 14.91 -28.85
N ILE A 931 -4.15 16.04 -28.37
CA ILE A 931 -3.40 16.11 -27.10
C ILE A 931 -4.33 15.73 -25.93
N GLY A 932 -5.52 16.33 -25.85
CA GLY A 932 -6.49 16.08 -24.78
C GLY A 932 -6.97 14.64 -24.73
N GLU A 933 -7.29 14.03 -25.87
CA GLU A 933 -7.72 12.63 -25.97
C GLU A 933 -6.62 11.65 -25.57
N ALA A 934 -5.37 11.92 -25.94
CA ALA A 934 -4.22 11.10 -25.54
C ALA A 934 -4.03 11.12 -24.01
N ILE A 935 -4.17 12.29 -23.37
CA ILE A 935 -4.13 12.40 -21.91
C ILE A 935 -5.32 11.68 -21.27
N ASP A 936 -6.54 11.90 -21.80
CA ASP A 936 -7.77 11.32 -21.27
C ASP A 936 -7.82 9.78 -21.35
N ALA A 937 -7.07 9.18 -22.26
CA ALA A 937 -6.95 7.73 -22.39
C ALA A 937 -6.21 7.07 -21.21
N VAL A 938 -5.31 7.80 -20.54
CA VAL A 938 -4.41 7.26 -19.51
C VAL A 938 -4.55 7.92 -18.13
N LYS A 939 -5.35 8.98 -18.03
CA LYS A 939 -5.55 9.71 -16.77
C LYS A 939 -6.18 8.86 -15.66
N LEU A 940 -6.07 9.37 -14.43
CA LEU A 940 -6.84 8.83 -13.31
C LEU A 940 -8.35 8.97 -13.55
N ARG A 941 -9.10 7.90 -13.24
CA ARG A 941 -10.58 7.87 -13.37
C ARG A 941 -11.29 8.93 -12.54
N THR A 942 -10.63 9.49 -11.53
CA THR A 942 -11.16 10.54 -10.66
C THR A 942 -10.99 11.95 -11.25
N ASN A 943 -10.10 12.13 -12.24
CA ASN A 943 -9.82 13.41 -12.87
C ASN A 943 -10.81 13.69 -14.02
N PRO A 944 -11.26 14.95 -14.20
CA PRO A 944 -12.14 15.33 -15.32
C PRO A 944 -11.44 15.21 -16.67
N ASN A 945 -12.21 15.17 -17.76
CA ASN A 945 -11.66 15.15 -19.12
C ASN A 945 -11.02 16.49 -19.45
N TYR A 946 -10.01 16.49 -20.31
CA TYR A 946 -9.41 17.72 -20.79
C TYR A 946 -10.36 18.48 -21.71
N THR A 947 -10.58 19.76 -21.41
CA THR A 947 -11.38 20.65 -22.26
C THR A 947 -10.47 21.46 -23.18
N VAL A 948 -10.78 21.48 -24.47
CA VAL A 948 -9.96 22.12 -25.50
C VAL A 948 -10.67 23.34 -26.04
N GLY A 949 -9.96 24.46 -26.16
CA GLY A 949 -10.56 25.66 -26.74
C GLY A 949 -9.69 26.91 -26.71
N ASN A 950 -10.26 28.00 -27.20
CA ASN A 950 -9.59 29.29 -27.15
C ASN A 950 -9.52 29.83 -25.71
N VAL A 951 -8.40 30.44 -25.34
CA VAL A 951 -8.16 30.96 -23.97
C VAL A 951 -9.32 31.82 -23.47
N ALA A 952 -9.73 32.84 -24.24
CA ALA A 952 -10.77 33.77 -23.80
C ALA A 952 -12.17 33.15 -23.77
N LEU A 953 -12.47 32.29 -24.74
CA LEU A 953 -13.79 31.66 -24.89
C LEU A 953 -14.02 30.51 -23.90
N THR A 954 -12.96 29.84 -23.46
CA THR A 954 -13.03 28.69 -22.54
C THR A 954 -12.81 29.11 -21.09
N LEU A 955 -11.93 30.08 -20.83
CA LEU A 955 -11.65 30.59 -19.50
C LEU A 955 -12.16 32.03 -19.35
N TYR A 956 -11.28 33.00 -19.60
CA TYR A 956 -11.52 34.42 -19.43
C TYR A 956 -10.54 35.20 -20.33
N PRO A 957 -10.89 36.42 -20.76
CA PRO A 957 -9.98 37.27 -21.52
C PRO A 957 -8.66 37.51 -20.78
N ALA A 958 -7.55 37.40 -21.51
CA ALA A 958 -6.21 37.60 -20.99
C ALA A 958 -5.29 38.14 -22.08
N SER A 959 -4.34 38.98 -21.73
CA SER A 959 -3.39 39.56 -22.69
C SER A 959 -1.95 39.42 -22.24
N GLY A 960 -1.00 39.49 -23.18
CA GLY A 960 0.43 39.42 -22.89
C GLY A 960 0.89 38.04 -22.42
N SER A 961 0.26 36.97 -22.92
CA SER A 961 0.62 35.59 -22.58
C SER A 961 1.77 35.07 -23.46
N SER A 962 2.53 34.10 -22.93
CA SER A 962 3.66 33.50 -23.66
C SER A 962 3.20 32.73 -24.90
N GLN A 963 2.08 31.98 -24.78
CA GLN A 963 1.46 31.20 -25.85
C GLN A 963 0.99 32.09 -26.99
N ASP A 964 0.37 33.23 -26.67
CA ASP A 964 -0.09 34.18 -27.69
C ASP A 964 1.08 34.84 -28.40
N TYR A 965 2.14 35.18 -27.66
CA TYR A 965 3.32 35.79 -28.26
C TYR A 965 4.02 34.81 -29.21
N ALA A 966 4.23 33.57 -28.79
CA ALA A 966 4.76 32.51 -29.64
C ALA A 966 3.93 32.33 -30.92
N GLN A 967 2.59 32.30 -30.80
CA GLN A 967 1.69 32.21 -31.95
C GLN A 967 1.83 33.43 -32.88
N SER A 968 1.97 34.64 -32.31
CA SER A 968 2.11 35.89 -33.08
C SER A 968 3.42 35.97 -33.87
N LEU A 969 4.46 35.25 -33.43
CA LEU A 969 5.73 35.12 -34.16
C LEU A 969 5.65 34.15 -35.35
N GLY A 970 4.51 33.50 -35.57
CA GLY A 970 4.31 32.55 -36.66
C GLY A 970 4.56 31.09 -36.31
N ILE A 971 4.78 30.76 -35.02
CA ILE A 971 4.86 29.36 -34.57
C ILE A 971 3.51 28.69 -34.82
N PRO A 972 3.43 27.59 -35.61
CA PRO A 972 2.14 27.05 -36.04
C PRO A 972 1.28 26.51 -34.90
N TYR A 973 1.87 25.77 -33.96
CA TYR A 973 1.12 25.13 -32.88
C TYR A 973 1.60 25.64 -31.52
N SER A 974 0.83 26.53 -30.90
CA SER A 974 1.16 27.12 -29.60
C SER A 974 0.04 26.86 -28.59
N TYR A 975 0.35 26.19 -27.47
CA TYR A 975 -0.63 25.82 -26.46
C TYR A 975 -0.21 26.18 -25.03
N THR A 976 -1.22 26.44 -24.21
CA THR A 976 -1.11 26.41 -22.75
C THR A 976 -1.80 25.14 -22.25
N LEU A 977 -1.08 24.30 -21.50
CA LEU A 977 -1.65 23.13 -20.84
C LEU A 977 -1.95 23.46 -19.38
N GLU A 978 -3.19 23.27 -18.95
CA GLU A 978 -3.60 23.41 -17.55
C GLU A 978 -3.80 22.03 -16.94
N LEU A 979 -2.85 21.56 -16.13
CA LEU A 979 -2.88 20.21 -15.55
C LEU A 979 -4.05 20.02 -14.53
N PRO A 980 -4.50 18.78 -14.25
CA PRO A 980 -5.61 18.55 -13.31
C PRO A 980 -5.25 18.88 -11.86
N ALA A 981 -6.24 19.34 -11.11
CA ALA A 981 -6.20 19.34 -9.65
C ALA A 981 -6.57 17.96 -9.11
N TYR A 982 -5.60 17.23 -8.56
CA TYR A 982 -5.81 15.91 -7.97
C TYR A 982 -6.78 15.95 -6.77
N ARG A 983 -7.73 15.01 -6.73
CA ARG A 983 -8.76 14.91 -5.68
C ARG A 983 -8.50 13.69 -4.80
N GLY A 984 -7.55 13.83 -3.87
CA GLY A 984 -7.25 12.84 -2.85
C GLY A 984 -8.33 12.72 -1.76
N SER A 985 -8.06 11.88 -0.75
CA SER A 985 -8.95 11.61 0.41
C SER A 985 -9.13 12.80 1.38
N ALA A 986 -8.38 13.88 1.20
CA ALA A 986 -8.50 15.12 1.97
C ALA A 986 -8.96 16.25 1.04
N THR A 987 -9.75 17.17 1.56
CA THR A 987 -10.36 18.34 0.89
C THR A 987 -9.34 19.39 0.41
N LEU A 988 -8.17 19.00 -0.11
CA LEU A 988 -7.16 19.89 -0.67
C LEU A 988 -7.34 19.85 -2.20
N THR A 989 -7.78 20.96 -2.77
CA THR A 989 -8.05 21.11 -4.21
C THR A 989 -7.31 22.34 -4.75
N GLY A 990 -6.69 22.22 -5.93
CA GLY A 990 -6.04 23.34 -6.63
C GLY A 990 -4.53 23.11 -6.84
N PHE A 991 -3.71 24.05 -6.35
CA PHE A 991 -2.25 24.10 -6.58
C PHE A 991 -1.40 23.22 -5.65
N LEU A 992 -2.02 22.60 -4.64
CA LEU A 992 -1.31 21.69 -3.73
C LEU A 992 -1.21 20.30 -4.36
N VAL A 993 -0.01 19.73 -4.33
CA VAL A 993 0.31 18.49 -5.02
C VAL A 993 0.39 17.34 -4.01
N ASP A 994 -0.38 16.28 -4.25
CA ASP A 994 -0.21 15.02 -3.55
C ASP A 994 0.98 14.26 -4.18
N PRO A 995 1.99 13.83 -3.40
CA PRO A 995 3.13 13.09 -3.92
C PRO A 995 2.74 11.85 -4.74
N GLU A 996 1.63 11.17 -4.40
CA GLU A 996 1.15 10.00 -5.15
C GLU A 996 0.73 10.35 -6.60
N PHE A 997 0.43 11.61 -6.88
CA PHE A 997 -0.01 12.06 -8.20
C PHE A 997 1.14 12.54 -9.10
N VAL A 998 2.33 12.80 -8.57
CA VAL A 998 3.45 13.43 -9.31
C VAL A 998 3.87 12.62 -10.53
N GLU A 999 4.12 11.32 -10.35
CA GLU A 999 4.53 10.43 -11.46
C GLU A 999 3.41 10.29 -12.49
N GLN A 1000 2.17 10.11 -12.03
CA GLN A 1000 1.00 9.99 -12.89
C GLN A 1000 0.75 11.27 -13.70
N ALA A 1001 0.94 12.45 -13.12
CA ALA A 1001 0.80 13.73 -13.82
C ALA A 1001 1.85 13.89 -14.92
N GLY A 1002 3.11 13.51 -14.64
CA GLY A 1002 4.17 13.49 -15.64
C GLY A 1002 3.86 12.53 -16.78
N TYR A 1003 3.45 11.31 -16.44
CA TYR A 1003 3.07 10.27 -17.40
C TYR A 1003 1.89 10.69 -18.29
N GLU A 1004 0.76 11.08 -17.71
CA GLU A 1004 -0.44 11.40 -18.50
C GLU A 1004 -0.21 12.62 -19.40
N THR A 1005 0.53 13.63 -18.93
CA THR A 1005 0.88 14.80 -19.73
C THR A 1005 1.83 14.44 -20.88
N TRP A 1006 2.79 13.55 -20.66
CA TRP A 1006 3.72 13.09 -21.69
C TRP A 1006 3.03 12.40 -22.86
N GLU A 1007 1.99 11.60 -22.60
CA GLU A 1007 1.18 10.98 -23.66
C GLU A 1007 0.54 12.02 -24.58
N GLY A 1008 0.08 13.15 -24.02
CA GLY A 1008 -0.40 14.30 -24.81
C GLY A 1008 0.72 14.99 -25.58
N ILE A 1009 1.84 15.30 -24.92
CA ILE A 1009 2.98 16.02 -25.50
C ILE A 1009 3.51 15.28 -26.73
N LYS A 1010 3.75 13.97 -26.62
CA LYS A 1010 4.31 13.18 -27.73
C LYS A 1010 3.34 13.03 -28.89
N ALA A 1011 2.03 12.97 -28.64
CA ALA A 1011 1.01 12.97 -29.69
C ALA A 1011 1.03 14.29 -30.48
N GLY A 1012 1.08 15.42 -29.78
CA GLY A 1012 1.22 16.75 -30.40
C GLY A 1012 2.54 16.90 -31.16
N ALA A 1013 3.66 16.45 -30.59
CA ALA A 1013 4.98 16.53 -31.21
C ALA A 1013 5.08 15.73 -32.52
N ARG A 1014 4.52 14.51 -32.56
CA ARG A 1014 4.46 13.69 -33.79
C ARG A 1014 3.60 14.35 -34.86
N PHE A 1015 2.48 14.95 -34.49
CA PHE A 1015 1.65 15.70 -35.43
C PHE A 1015 2.42 16.89 -36.01
N ALA A 1016 3.07 17.68 -35.15
CA ALA A 1016 3.87 18.83 -35.55
C ALA A 1016 5.01 18.42 -36.50
N LEU A 1017 5.71 17.32 -36.22
CA LEU A 1017 6.73 16.74 -37.09
C LEU A 1017 6.20 16.40 -38.48
N ASN A 1018 5.08 15.69 -38.56
CA ASN A 1018 4.49 15.30 -39.85
C ASN A 1018 4.03 16.53 -40.65
N SER A 1019 3.46 17.51 -39.95
CA SER A 1019 3.02 18.78 -40.54
C SER A 1019 4.21 19.58 -41.09
N TYR A 1020 5.32 19.64 -40.36
CA TYR A 1020 6.56 20.30 -40.78
C TYR A 1020 7.16 19.66 -42.02
N ARG A 1021 7.32 18.33 -42.02
CA ARG A 1021 7.82 17.56 -43.16
C ARG A 1021 7.00 17.80 -44.42
N THR A 1022 5.67 17.77 -44.29
CA THR A 1022 4.75 18.02 -45.40
C THR A 1022 4.93 19.43 -45.98
N ARG A 1023 5.04 20.47 -45.13
CA ARG A 1023 5.26 21.85 -45.60
C ARG A 1023 6.63 22.08 -46.24
N LYS A 1024 7.66 21.35 -45.80
CA LYS A 1024 9.03 21.45 -46.34
C LYS A 1024 9.30 20.51 -47.51
N GLY A 1025 8.35 19.65 -47.90
CA GLY A 1025 8.54 18.66 -48.96
C GLY A 1025 9.58 17.59 -48.60
N ILE A 1026 9.76 17.32 -47.31
CA ILE A 1026 10.70 16.31 -46.79
C ILE A 1026 9.90 15.02 -46.63
N HIS A 1027 10.19 14.02 -47.47
CA HIS A 1027 9.53 12.71 -47.43
C HIS A 1027 10.10 11.78 -46.36
#